data_AF-A0A7Y2MVN6-F1
#
_entry.id   AF-A0A7Y2MVN6-F1
#
_cell.length_a   1.000
_cell.length_b   1.000
_cell.length_c   1.000
_cell.angle_alpha   90.00
_cell.angle_beta   90.00
_cell.angle_gamma   90.00
#
_symmetry.space_group_name_H-M   'P 1'
#
loop_
_entity.id
_entity.type
_entity.pdbx_description
1 polymer ?
#
loop_
_entity_poly.entity_id
_entity_poly.type
_entity_poly.pdbx_seq_one_letter_code
_entity_poly.pdbx_strand_id
1 'polypeptide(L)'
;MRHPRPRPTPCVQARTRDGGSLGRRYPAPPKKRMWAWGLGMVLLPAGLAAEQLTEDPADESPARFYDQGRQLADQGRWEEALTVWDEARDQFATYSARDPRIGIGYVELATEKEATELYGTASEMLLWALSRTPIDEGREALRLELERVRAILPEAARERWEEWDDAPDEDVAMRLKRFWVEKDPTPTSSENERLIEHWLRIHEARRRFTFNTRSAIGTDDRGMIFLRFGEPARSDNGFLGASEQEMRIRLPGTRHSADRAALRRYDTNPQYEVWVYDRLNDQGFTYFLFGNIDGTGPFELVDGVHELIPPAARSVASARNVAGGVPAEHYLQLFYYHDLSVVGGHFGRRFGELERLWNLYTERRRSYVSATGAAPRESELEALEFRFRDEDVFNPPNPPQIPVLSEFEGRARDEIVAQMVRTLSDDGTPLLVLLSTSAPRLTADRRSAYRQQLDLPGWTMRHAVLIRDENLDEVGRLVQPVDPRRADVASFVLRHVPRPLHLTVTAQTLQQAPEIEGEPRPDTLVESNRLPGQVHLVPGTPLSTDTAHFEMSDLLTGTPLPPAMDLEGLPYDVLPARTLWRRDPLRVYLELYHLAWGGSGADVVGDFRVVPLKADGTVDEDRDPVTLDDVRLTPRGSTYREFFDISLRDQETGRYRLEVEITDRIRGETVRRTAELQLVD
;
A
#
# COMPACT_ATOMS: atom_id res chain seq x y z
N MET A 1 64.47 4.54 9.28
CA MET A 1 65.15 3.59 10.19
C MET A 1 64.32 3.54 11.48
N ARG A 2 63.67 2.47 11.95
CA ARG A 2 63.73 1.01 11.75
C ARG A 2 62.30 0.44 11.67
N HIS A 3 62.24 -0.78 11.14
CA HIS A 3 61.12 -1.59 10.63
C HIS A 3 59.96 -1.96 11.59
N PRO A 4 58.82 -2.43 11.02
CA PRO A 4 57.62 -2.87 11.74
C PRO A 4 57.73 -4.33 12.22
N ARG A 5 56.90 -4.72 13.21
CA ARG A 5 56.76 -6.12 13.66
C ARG A 5 55.55 -6.81 12.98
N PRO A 6 55.61 -8.13 12.74
CA PRO A 6 54.69 -8.86 11.87
C PRO A 6 53.58 -9.63 12.60
N ARG A 7 52.56 -10.03 11.83
CA ARG A 7 51.48 -10.97 12.18
C ARG A 7 52.03 -12.38 12.50
N PRO A 8 51.27 -13.19 13.25
CA PRO A 8 51.37 -14.64 13.16
C PRO A 8 50.05 -15.30 12.69
N THR A 9 50.15 -16.07 11.61
CA THR A 9 49.52 -17.40 11.39
C THR A 9 50.71 -18.38 11.29
N PRO A 10 50.64 -19.71 11.55
CA PRO A 10 49.59 -20.65 11.07
C PRO A 10 49.35 -21.92 11.96
N CYS A 11 48.40 -22.78 11.55
CA CYS A 11 48.38 -24.27 11.65
C CYS A 11 46.96 -24.73 11.27
N VAL A 12 46.64 -25.23 10.07
CA VAL A 12 46.99 -26.53 9.44
C VAL A 12 46.92 -27.73 10.39
N GLN A 13 45.79 -28.42 10.40
CA GLN A 13 45.75 -29.87 10.54
C GLN A 13 44.80 -30.47 9.51
N ALA A 14 45.38 -31.33 8.68
CA ALA A 14 44.68 -32.20 7.75
C ALA A 14 44.09 -33.41 8.50
N ARG A 15 42.86 -33.78 8.16
CA ARG A 15 42.37 -35.17 8.30
C ARG A 15 41.60 -35.56 7.05
N THR A 16 42.21 -36.48 6.32
CA THR A 16 41.61 -37.35 5.32
C THR A 16 40.75 -38.42 6.00
N ARG A 17 39.52 -38.66 5.54
CA ARG A 17 39.06 -39.90 4.87
C ARG A 17 37.54 -40.08 4.90
N ASP A 18 37.06 -40.47 3.73
CA ASP A 18 36.02 -41.46 3.43
C ASP A 18 34.54 -41.14 3.69
N GLY A 19 33.83 -40.94 2.57
CA GLY A 19 32.85 -41.94 2.11
C GLY A 19 31.42 -41.81 2.63
N GLY A 20 30.51 -41.30 1.81
CA GLY A 20 29.08 -41.43 2.06
C GLY A 20 28.21 -40.54 1.18
N SER A 21 28.10 -40.85 -0.11
CA SER A 21 27.14 -40.25 -1.03
C SER A 21 25.71 -40.65 -0.65
N LEU A 22 24.96 -39.75 0.01
CA LEU A 22 23.50 -39.83 0.11
C LEU A 22 22.91 -38.77 -0.81
N GLY A 23 22.60 -39.19 -2.04
CA GLY A 23 21.83 -38.39 -2.97
C GLY A 23 20.43 -38.15 -2.41
N ARG A 24 20.14 -36.90 -2.03
CA ARG A 24 18.77 -36.45 -1.77
C ARG A 24 18.03 -36.43 -3.11
N ARG A 25 17.23 -37.46 -3.36
CA ARG A 25 16.18 -37.44 -4.37
C ARG A 25 15.11 -36.47 -3.89
N TYR A 26 14.91 -35.38 -4.63
CA TYR A 26 13.72 -34.55 -4.50
C TYR A 26 12.49 -35.41 -4.83
N PRO A 27 11.42 -35.40 -4.02
CA PRO A 27 10.15 -36.01 -4.40
C PRO A 27 9.54 -35.19 -5.55
N ALA A 28 9.08 -35.89 -6.58
CA ALA A 28 8.28 -35.32 -7.65
C ALA A 28 6.99 -34.67 -7.08
N PRO A 29 6.48 -33.59 -7.69
CA PRO A 29 5.24 -32.96 -7.24
C PRO A 29 4.06 -33.96 -7.32
N PRO A 30 3.06 -33.85 -6.42
CA PRO A 30 1.92 -34.74 -6.43
C PRO A 30 1.13 -34.59 -7.73
N LYS A 31 0.96 -35.72 -8.43
CA LYS A 31 0.07 -35.80 -9.61
C LYS A 31 -1.35 -35.48 -9.17
N LYS A 32 -1.94 -34.43 -9.74
CA LYS A 32 -3.38 -34.13 -9.66
C LYS A 32 -4.19 -35.39 -9.95
N ARG A 33 -4.94 -35.88 -8.95
CA ARG A 33 -5.90 -36.97 -9.11
C ARG A 33 -7.12 -36.45 -9.88
N MET A 34 -7.20 -36.78 -11.17
CA MET A 34 -8.46 -36.75 -11.91
C MET A 34 -9.37 -37.85 -11.36
N TRP A 35 -10.48 -37.48 -10.72
CA TRP A 35 -11.57 -38.39 -10.42
C TRP A 35 -12.53 -38.43 -11.60
N ALA A 36 -12.53 -39.56 -12.32
CA ALA A 36 -13.54 -39.89 -13.31
C ALA A 36 -14.75 -40.49 -12.58
N TRP A 37 -15.91 -39.84 -12.69
CA TRP A 37 -17.19 -40.40 -12.24
C TRP A 37 -17.63 -41.50 -13.21
N GLY A 38 -17.62 -42.74 -12.73
CA GLY A 38 -18.20 -43.90 -13.40
C GLY A 38 -19.46 -44.36 -12.68
N LEU A 39 -20.61 -44.21 -13.35
CA LEU A 39 -21.91 -44.74 -12.96
C LEU A 39 -21.84 -46.25 -12.66
N GLY A 40 -22.41 -46.68 -11.54
CA GLY A 40 -22.55 -48.10 -11.19
C GLY A 40 -23.65 -48.32 -10.15
N MET A 41 -24.91 -48.25 -10.57
CA MET A 41 -26.07 -48.70 -9.80
C MET A 41 -25.97 -50.21 -9.55
N VAL A 42 -25.95 -50.63 -8.30
CA VAL A 42 -26.29 -52.00 -7.88
C VAL A 42 -27.29 -51.93 -6.73
N LEU A 43 -28.50 -52.44 -7.00
CA LEU A 43 -29.58 -52.66 -6.05
C LEU A 43 -29.34 -53.96 -5.27
N LEU A 44 -29.36 -53.92 -3.93
CA LEU A 44 -29.72 -55.06 -3.06
C LEU A 44 -30.37 -54.56 -1.75
N PRO A 45 -31.25 -55.37 -1.10
CA PRO A 45 -32.26 -54.87 -0.18
C PRO A 45 -31.96 -55.06 1.32
N ALA A 46 -32.55 -54.13 2.09
CA ALA A 46 -33.15 -54.25 3.43
C ALA A 46 -32.45 -55.08 4.53
N GLY A 47 -32.14 -54.40 5.63
CA GLY A 47 -32.33 -54.96 6.98
C GLY A 47 -31.22 -54.61 7.97
N LEU A 48 -31.36 -53.46 8.65
CA LEU A 48 -31.14 -53.28 10.09
C LEU A 48 -31.33 -51.79 10.40
N ALA A 49 -32.39 -51.48 11.14
CA ALA A 49 -32.66 -50.15 11.67
C ALA A 49 -31.59 -49.79 12.71
N ALA A 50 -30.57 -49.06 12.26
CA ALA A 50 -29.84 -48.16 13.12
C ALA A 50 -30.67 -46.88 13.19
N GLU A 51 -31.00 -46.47 14.41
CA GLU A 51 -31.61 -45.19 14.73
C GLU A 51 -30.56 -44.10 14.46
N GLN A 52 -30.31 -43.83 13.18
CA GLN A 52 -29.58 -42.65 12.74
C GLN A 52 -30.52 -41.47 12.98
N LEU A 53 -30.16 -40.63 13.94
CA LEU A 53 -30.59 -39.24 13.99
C LEU A 53 -30.41 -38.67 12.58
N THR A 54 -31.51 -38.55 11.85
CA THR A 54 -31.60 -37.73 10.66
C THR A 54 -31.55 -36.29 11.17
N GLU A 55 -30.34 -35.79 11.45
CA GLU A 55 -30.10 -34.34 11.44
C GLU A 55 -30.53 -33.86 10.06
N ASP A 56 -31.47 -32.92 10.05
CA ASP A 56 -32.02 -32.36 8.84
C ASP A 56 -30.87 -31.67 8.07
N PRO A 57 -30.56 -32.06 6.82
CA PRO A 57 -29.50 -31.41 6.03
C PRO A 57 -29.77 -29.93 5.75
N ALA A 58 -30.93 -29.40 6.17
CA ALA A 58 -31.26 -27.99 6.17
C ALA A 58 -30.60 -27.17 7.31
N ASP A 59 -29.91 -27.80 8.27
CA ASP A 59 -29.29 -27.13 9.43
C ASP A 59 -27.77 -26.91 9.31
N GLU A 60 -27.18 -27.21 8.15
CA GLU A 60 -25.76 -26.98 7.87
C GLU A 60 -25.56 -25.55 7.33
N SER A 61 -25.29 -24.60 8.23
CA SER A 61 -24.92 -23.22 7.88
C SER A 61 -23.40 -23.00 7.97
N PRO A 62 -22.81 -22.08 7.17
CA PRO A 62 -21.41 -21.70 7.30
C PRO A 62 -21.01 -21.27 8.73
N ALA A 63 -21.94 -20.65 9.46
CA ALA A 63 -21.75 -20.23 10.84
C ALA A 63 -21.40 -21.39 11.79
N ARG A 64 -22.04 -22.55 11.62
CA ARG A 64 -21.75 -23.75 12.42
C ARG A 64 -20.31 -24.21 12.23
N PHE A 65 -19.80 -24.16 10.99
CA PHE A 65 -18.39 -24.48 10.70
C PHE A 65 -17.44 -23.47 11.33
N TYR A 66 -17.78 -22.19 11.31
CA TYR A 66 -17.02 -21.16 12.02
C TYR A 66 -16.92 -21.48 13.52
N ASP A 67 -18.05 -21.69 14.19
CA ASP A 67 -18.12 -21.95 15.63
C ASP A 67 -17.38 -23.24 16.02
N GLN A 68 -17.54 -24.31 15.22
CA GLN A 68 -16.82 -25.57 15.42
C GLN A 68 -15.30 -25.39 15.28
N GLY A 69 -14.85 -24.71 14.23
CA GLY A 69 -13.42 -24.42 14.04
C GLY A 69 -12.87 -23.57 15.17
N ARG A 70 -13.62 -22.55 15.62
CA ARG A 70 -13.23 -21.73 16.78
C ARG A 70 -13.07 -22.56 18.05
N GLN A 71 -14.03 -23.45 18.34
CA GLN A 71 -13.96 -24.35 19.49
C GLN A 71 -12.73 -25.26 19.45
N LEU A 72 -12.37 -25.79 18.27
CA LEU A 72 -11.17 -26.61 18.08
C LEU A 72 -9.88 -25.80 18.30
N ALA A 73 -9.83 -24.58 17.75
CA ALA A 73 -8.71 -23.67 17.94
C ALA A 73 -8.49 -23.32 19.43
N ASP A 74 -9.57 -23.04 20.17
CA ASP A 74 -9.54 -22.76 21.61
C ASP A 74 -9.07 -23.98 22.45
N GLN A 75 -9.24 -25.20 21.94
CA GLN A 75 -8.70 -26.43 22.53
C GLN A 75 -7.23 -26.69 22.17
N GLY A 76 -6.60 -25.80 21.39
CA GLY A 76 -5.24 -25.96 20.87
C GLY A 76 -5.14 -26.89 19.64
N ARG A 77 -6.27 -27.35 19.10
CA ARG A 77 -6.36 -28.25 17.93
C ARG A 77 -6.50 -27.42 16.64
N TRP A 78 -5.54 -26.52 16.42
CA TRP A 78 -5.62 -25.51 15.37
C TRP A 78 -5.60 -26.08 13.94
N GLU A 79 -4.86 -27.17 13.68
CA GLU A 79 -4.85 -27.84 12.37
C GLU A 79 -6.23 -28.40 12.00
N GLU A 80 -6.93 -28.96 12.98
CA GLU A 80 -8.29 -29.47 12.80
C GLU A 80 -9.30 -28.34 12.60
N ALA A 81 -9.10 -27.20 13.27
CA ALA A 81 -9.90 -26.00 13.03
C ALA A 81 -9.78 -25.51 11.58
N LEU A 82 -8.56 -25.41 11.05
CA LEU A 82 -8.31 -25.02 9.66
C LEU A 82 -8.94 -26.03 8.68
N THR A 83 -8.84 -27.33 8.99
CA THR A 83 -9.46 -28.40 8.18
C THR A 83 -10.98 -28.24 8.11
N VAL A 84 -11.65 -27.98 9.24
CA VAL A 84 -13.11 -27.73 9.28
C VAL A 84 -13.48 -26.51 8.41
N TRP A 85 -12.67 -25.46 8.43
CA TRP A 85 -12.92 -24.28 7.59
C TRP A 85 -12.67 -24.52 6.10
N ASP A 86 -11.67 -25.35 5.74
CA ASP A 86 -11.46 -25.79 4.36
C ASP A 86 -12.65 -26.64 3.85
N GLU A 87 -13.18 -27.55 4.68
CA GLU A 87 -14.39 -28.33 4.38
C GLU A 87 -15.60 -27.41 4.15
N ALA A 88 -15.75 -26.37 4.97
CA ALA A 88 -16.79 -25.37 4.80
C ALA A 88 -16.68 -24.65 3.44
N ARG A 89 -15.46 -24.23 3.05
CA ARG A 89 -15.26 -23.63 1.71
C ARG A 89 -15.69 -24.60 0.62
N ASP A 90 -15.23 -25.84 0.66
CA ASP A 90 -15.50 -26.81 -0.39
C ASP A 90 -17.00 -27.13 -0.49
N GLN A 91 -17.69 -27.22 0.65
CA GLN A 91 -19.13 -27.43 0.71
C GLN A 91 -19.91 -26.22 0.18
N PHE A 92 -19.54 -25.01 0.57
CA PHE A 92 -20.25 -23.78 0.24
C PHE A 92 -19.73 -23.05 -1.00
N ALA A 93 -18.68 -23.54 -1.67
CA ALA A 93 -18.12 -22.91 -2.88
C ALA A 93 -19.16 -22.73 -4.00
N THR A 94 -20.09 -23.69 -4.12
CA THR A 94 -21.18 -23.67 -5.11
C THR A 94 -22.41 -22.90 -4.65
N TYR A 95 -22.52 -22.59 -3.36
CA TYR A 95 -23.67 -21.91 -2.79
C TYR A 95 -23.36 -20.42 -2.61
N SER A 96 -24.36 -19.57 -2.78
CA SER A 96 -24.23 -18.13 -2.50
C SER A 96 -24.20 -17.81 -1.00
N ALA A 97 -23.92 -18.79 -0.13
CA ALA A 97 -23.89 -18.64 1.32
C ALA A 97 -22.44 -18.68 1.79
N ARG A 98 -21.97 -17.61 2.44
CA ARG A 98 -20.61 -17.49 2.94
C ARG A 98 -20.60 -16.73 4.24
N ASP A 99 -19.59 -17.00 5.06
CA ASP A 99 -19.41 -16.31 6.33
C ASP A 99 -18.00 -15.70 6.37
N PRO A 100 -17.87 -14.36 6.41
CA PRO A 100 -16.58 -13.68 6.42
C PRO A 100 -15.71 -14.10 7.63
N ARG A 101 -16.33 -14.55 8.73
CA ARG A 101 -15.62 -15.01 9.93
C ARG A 101 -14.74 -16.22 9.65
N ILE A 102 -15.12 -17.10 8.72
CA ILE A 102 -14.32 -18.26 8.33
C ILE A 102 -12.99 -17.80 7.70
N GLY A 103 -13.06 -16.92 6.70
CA GLY A 103 -11.87 -16.42 6.02
C GLY A 103 -10.95 -15.61 6.95
N ILE A 104 -11.54 -14.74 7.77
CA ILE A 104 -10.83 -13.94 8.78
C ILE A 104 -10.17 -14.85 9.83
N GLY A 105 -10.93 -15.81 10.38
CA GLY A 105 -10.44 -16.75 11.37
C GLY A 105 -9.32 -17.64 10.83
N TYR A 106 -9.41 -18.07 9.57
CA TYR A 106 -8.39 -18.88 8.92
C TYR A 106 -7.06 -18.14 8.81
N VAL A 107 -7.07 -16.93 8.24
CA VAL A 107 -5.84 -16.13 8.09
C VAL A 107 -5.26 -15.72 9.44
N GLU A 108 -6.12 -15.38 10.39
CA GLU A 108 -5.72 -15.07 11.76
C GLU A 108 -5.01 -16.27 12.40
N LEU A 109 -5.62 -17.46 12.39
CA LEU A 109 -5.05 -18.65 13.03
C LEU A 109 -3.77 -19.13 12.33
N ALA A 110 -3.75 -19.15 10.99
CA ALA A 110 -2.57 -19.58 10.22
C ALA A 110 -1.37 -18.65 10.47
N THR A 111 -1.58 -17.34 10.53
CA THR A 111 -0.51 -16.37 10.82
C THR A 111 -0.12 -16.37 12.30
N GLU A 112 -1.05 -16.59 13.24
CA GLU A 112 -0.74 -16.72 14.67
C GLU A 112 0.19 -17.90 14.96
N LYS A 113 -0.03 -19.01 14.26
CA LYS A 113 0.79 -20.24 14.38
C LYS A 113 2.01 -20.26 13.47
N GLU A 114 2.24 -19.19 12.70
CA GLU A 114 3.33 -19.09 11.73
C GLU A 114 3.34 -20.28 10.74
N ALA A 115 2.16 -20.78 10.36
CA ALA A 115 1.96 -21.92 9.46
C ALA A 115 2.19 -21.48 8.00
N THR A 116 3.45 -21.20 7.65
CA THR A 116 3.85 -20.58 6.37
C THR A 116 3.35 -21.33 5.13
N GLU A 117 3.28 -22.66 5.20
CA GLU A 117 2.78 -23.51 4.12
C GLU A 117 1.28 -23.35 3.82
N LEU A 118 0.53 -22.73 4.74
CA LEU A 118 -0.90 -22.46 4.62
C LEU A 118 -1.20 -21.00 4.24
N TYR A 119 -0.19 -20.14 4.04
CA TYR A 119 -0.42 -18.73 3.72
C TYR A 119 -1.12 -18.51 2.38
N GLY A 120 -0.85 -19.37 1.39
CA GLY A 120 -1.57 -19.33 0.12
C GLY A 120 -3.05 -19.64 0.32
N THR A 121 -3.34 -20.75 1.01
CA THR A 121 -4.71 -21.15 1.35
C THR A 121 -5.41 -20.11 2.22
N ALA A 122 -4.72 -19.50 3.19
CA ALA A 122 -5.27 -18.44 4.02
C ALA A 122 -5.68 -17.20 3.19
N SER A 123 -4.87 -16.83 2.21
CA SER A 123 -5.18 -15.74 1.28
C SER A 123 -6.41 -16.07 0.44
N GLU A 124 -6.45 -17.28 -0.14
CA GLU A 124 -7.60 -17.77 -0.90
C GLU A 124 -8.88 -17.83 -0.05
N MET A 125 -8.79 -18.30 1.20
CA MET A 125 -9.91 -18.42 2.13
C MET A 125 -10.51 -17.05 2.48
N LEU A 126 -9.68 -16.05 2.78
CA LEU A 126 -10.18 -14.70 3.04
C LEU A 126 -10.86 -14.11 1.78
N LEU A 127 -10.21 -14.21 0.62
CA LEU A 127 -10.74 -13.66 -0.62
C LEU A 127 -12.05 -14.35 -1.05
N TRP A 128 -12.17 -15.66 -0.82
CA TRP A 128 -13.41 -16.41 -1.01
C TRP A 128 -14.52 -15.91 -0.07
N ALA A 129 -14.22 -15.79 1.23
CA ALA A 129 -15.20 -15.38 2.24
C ALA A 129 -15.70 -13.93 2.03
N LEU A 130 -14.94 -13.10 1.30
CA LEU A 130 -15.30 -11.71 0.97
C LEU A 130 -15.97 -11.50 -0.40
N SER A 131 -16.14 -12.51 -1.27
CA SER A 131 -16.88 -12.26 -2.53
C SER A 131 -18.39 -12.07 -2.31
N ARG A 132 -19.09 -11.45 -3.29
CA ARG A 132 -20.48 -10.98 -3.15
C ARG A 132 -21.46 -12.11 -2.83
N THR A 133 -21.89 -12.15 -1.58
CA THR A 133 -22.98 -12.98 -1.07
C THR A 133 -23.71 -12.23 0.02
N PRO A 134 -25.04 -12.40 0.19
CA PRO A 134 -25.75 -11.86 1.34
C PRO A 134 -25.01 -12.23 2.63
N ILE A 135 -24.70 -11.22 3.44
CA ILE A 135 -24.00 -11.41 4.71
C ILE A 135 -25.05 -11.41 5.81
N ASP A 136 -25.63 -12.58 6.04
CA ASP A 136 -26.62 -12.78 7.11
C ASP A 136 -25.94 -12.78 8.49
N GLU A 137 -24.72 -13.32 8.56
CA GLU A 137 -23.91 -13.43 9.77
C GLU A 137 -22.48 -12.91 9.55
N GLY A 138 -21.82 -12.41 10.60
CA GLY A 138 -20.43 -11.95 10.53
C GLY A 138 -20.24 -10.47 10.18
N ARG A 139 -21.31 -9.66 10.13
CA ARG A 139 -21.24 -8.18 9.97
C ARG A 139 -20.23 -7.53 10.91
N GLU A 140 -20.27 -7.87 12.21
CA GLU A 140 -19.36 -7.29 13.20
C GLU A 140 -17.90 -7.63 12.91
N ALA A 141 -17.62 -8.86 12.49
CA ALA A 141 -16.29 -9.29 12.10
C ALA A 141 -15.80 -8.55 10.85
N LEU A 142 -16.68 -8.32 9.87
CA LEU A 142 -16.37 -7.55 8.68
C LEU A 142 -16.03 -6.09 9.01
N ARG A 143 -16.82 -5.45 9.88
CA ARG A 143 -16.54 -4.07 10.33
C ARG A 143 -15.27 -3.98 11.16
N LEU A 144 -14.99 -4.99 11.98
CA LEU A 144 -13.73 -5.06 12.70
C LEU A 144 -12.55 -5.19 11.72
N GLU A 145 -12.68 -6.00 10.68
CA GLU A 145 -11.66 -6.11 9.63
C GLU A 145 -11.48 -4.81 8.84
N LEU A 146 -12.58 -4.09 8.58
CA LEU A 146 -12.53 -2.77 7.98
C LEU A 146 -11.66 -1.79 8.77
N GLU A 147 -11.85 -1.75 10.09
CA GLU A 147 -11.08 -0.90 11.00
C GLU A 147 -9.60 -1.32 11.08
N ARG A 148 -9.30 -2.61 10.99
CA ARG A 148 -7.91 -3.10 10.91
C ARG A 148 -7.23 -2.63 9.64
N VAL A 149 -7.92 -2.69 8.51
CA VAL A 149 -7.43 -2.18 7.22
C VAL A 149 -7.28 -0.66 7.24
N ARG A 150 -8.21 0.07 7.88
CA ARG A 150 -8.18 1.54 7.97
C ARG A 150 -6.85 2.09 8.48
N ALA A 151 -6.21 1.37 9.41
CA ALA A 151 -4.90 1.71 9.97
C ALA A 151 -3.79 1.86 8.90
N ILE A 152 -3.87 1.06 7.83
CA ILE A 152 -2.88 1.00 6.75
C ILE A 152 -3.34 1.73 5.48
N LEU A 153 -4.33 2.62 5.58
CA LEU A 153 -4.73 3.48 4.48
C LEU A 153 -4.01 4.83 4.51
N PRO A 154 -3.64 5.37 3.34
CA PRO A 154 -3.31 6.79 3.21
C PRO A 154 -4.48 7.68 3.62
N GLU A 155 -4.20 8.89 4.10
CA GLU A 155 -5.23 9.82 4.60
C GLU A 155 -6.32 10.11 3.56
N ALA A 156 -5.94 10.44 2.32
CA ALA A 156 -6.88 10.67 1.21
C ALA A 156 -7.70 9.43 0.82
N ALA A 157 -7.25 8.23 1.20
CA ALA A 157 -8.03 7.01 1.04
C ALA A 157 -8.98 6.79 2.22
N ARG A 158 -8.61 7.23 3.44
CA ARG A 158 -9.47 7.16 4.64
C ARG A 158 -10.72 8.00 4.51
N GLU A 159 -10.63 9.22 3.97
CA GLU A 159 -11.82 10.06 3.73
C GLU A 159 -12.85 9.35 2.83
N ARG A 160 -12.37 8.73 1.74
CA ARG A 160 -13.22 7.89 0.85
C ARG A 160 -13.69 6.59 1.50
N TRP A 161 -13.05 6.19 2.60
CA TRP A 161 -13.34 4.98 3.34
C TRP A 161 -14.42 5.21 4.41
N GLU A 162 -14.57 6.43 4.93
CA GLU A 162 -15.64 6.80 5.86
C GLU A 162 -17.03 6.63 5.22
N GLU A 163 -17.13 6.80 3.90
CA GLU A 163 -18.33 6.49 3.13
C GLU A 163 -18.77 5.02 3.24
N TRP A 164 -17.89 4.12 3.70
CA TRP A 164 -18.16 2.67 3.75
C TRP A 164 -18.82 2.26 5.07
N ASP A 165 -18.76 3.10 6.11
CA ASP A 165 -19.39 2.80 7.40
C ASP A 165 -20.92 2.65 7.26
N ASP A 166 -21.49 3.38 6.30
CA ASP A 166 -22.92 3.36 5.97
C ASP A 166 -23.28 2.46 4.77
N ALA A 167 -22.29 1.82 4.14
CA ALA A 167 -22.52 0.99 2.97
C ALA A 167 -23.15 -0.38 3.35
N PRO A 168 -23.89 -1.03 2.43
CA PRO A 168 -24.32 -2.41 2.60
C PRO A 168 -23.12 -3.35 2.85
N ASP A 169 -23.29 -4.37 3.68
CA ASP A 169 -22.19 -5.26 4.09
C ASP A 169 -21.56 -5.97 2.87
N GLU A 170 -22.35 -6.33 1.85
CA GLU A 170 -21.84 -6.95 0.63
C GLU A 170 -20.90 -6.02 -0.15
N ASP A 171 -21.18 -4.71 -0.12
CA ASP A 171 -20.32 -3.71 -0.72
C ASP A 171 -19.04 -3.53 0.10
N VAL A 172 -19.13 -3.54 1.43
CA VAL A 172 -17.95 -3.49 2.32
C VAL A 172 -17.04 -4.70 2.07
N ALA A 173 -17.58 -5.91 2.01
CA ALA A 173 -16.82 -7.12 1.76
C ALA A 173 -16.14 -7.11 0.39
N MET A 174 -16.88 -6.72 -0.66
CA MET A 174 -16.31 -6.63 -2.01
C MET A 174 -15.21 -5.57 -2.09
N ARG A 175 -15.36 -4.45 -1.39
CA ARG A 175 -14.33 -3.40 -1.35
C ARG A 175 -13.08 -3.84 -0.56
N LEU A 176 -13.25 -4.56 0.55
CA LEU A 176 -12.14 -5.18 1.28
C LEU A 176 -11.41 -6.23 0.42
N LYS A 177 -12.16 -7.09 -0.29
CA LYS A 177 -11.59 -8.05 -1.23
C LYS A 177 -10.77 -7.34 -2.30
N ARG A 178 -11.35 -6.29 -2.89
CA ARG A 178 -10.68 -5.46 -3.90
C ARG A 178 -9.41 -4.83 -3.37
N PHE A 179 -9.45 -4.28 -2.16
CA PHE A 179 -8.28 -3.71 -1.51
C PHE A 179 -7.14 -4.72 -1.44
N TRP A 180 -7.40 -5.92 -0.94
CA TRP A 180 -6.36 -6.95 -0.83
C TRP A 180 -5.85 -7.42 -2.20
N VAL A 181 -6.74 -7.63 -3.17
CA VAL A 181 -6.34 -7.96 -4.56
C VAL A 181 -5.47 -6.87 -5.18
N GLU A 182 -5.79 -5.60 -4.95
CA GLU A 182 -5.03 -4.49 -5.53
C GLU A 182 -3.66 -4.30 -4.85
N LYS A 183 -3.59 -4.59 -3.55
CA LYS A 183 -2.41 -4.49 -2.70
C LYS A 183 -1.48 -5.69 -2.76
N ASP A 184 -1.94 -6.82 -3.29
CA ASP A 184 -1.14 -8.01 -3.53
C ASP A 184 0.12 -7.65 -4.35
N PRO A 185 1.33 -7.81 -3.80
CA PRO A 185 2.55 -7.43 -4.49
C PRO A 185 2.99 -8.47 -5.52
N THR A 186 2.52 -9.71 -5.43
CA THR A 186 2.83 -10.76 -6.40
C THR A 186 1.56 -11.51 -6.81
N PRO A 187 0.61 -10.84 -7.51
CA PRO A 187 -0.71 -11.41 -7.80
C PRO A 187 -0.70 -12.67 -8.67
N THR A 188 0.45 -13.07 -9.20
CA THR A 188 0.63 -14.34 -9.91
C THR A 188 0.91 -15.53 -8.99
N SER A 189 1.29 -15.29 -7.73
CA SER A 189 1.48 -16.29 -6.68
C SER A 189 0.13 -16.68 -6.07
N SER A 190 0.11 -17.72 -5.24
CA SER A 190 -1.08 -18.10 -4.45
C SER A 190 -1.19 -17.30 -3.15
N GLU A 191 -0.13 -16.61 -2.75
CA GLU A 191 -0.01 -15.91 -1.48
C GLU A 191 -0.19 -14.42 -1.70
N ASN A 192 -1.13 -13.79 -0.98
CA ASN A 192 -1.17 -12.35 -0.93
C ASN A 192 -0.21 -11.87 0.16
N GLU A 193 1.06 -11.63 -0.20
CA GLU A 193 2.09 -11.39 0.82
C GLU A 193 1.80 -10.16 1.67
N ARG A 194 1.12 -9.15 1.12
CA ARG A 194 0.76 -7.94 1.85
C ARG A 194 -0.33 -8.17 2.89
N LEU A 195 -1.30 -9.03 2.58
CA LEU A 195 -2.32 -9.50 3.53
C LEU A 195 -1.68 -10.31 4.66
N ILE A 196 -0.79 -11.23 4.33
CA ILE A 196 -0.09 -12.06 5.31
C ILE A 196 0.79 -11.20 6.23
N GLU A 197 1.55 -10.26 5.67
CA GLU A 197 2.33 -9.28 6.45
C GLU A 197 1.44 -8.49 7.41
N HIS A 198 0.25 -8.05 6.96
CA HIS A 198 -0.69 -7.32 7.81
C HIS A 198 -1.08 -8.12 9.05
N TRP A 199 -1.48 -9.38 8.85
CA TRP A 199 -1.90 -10.25 9.94
C TRP A 199 -0.76 -10.67 10.86
N LEU A 200 0.43 -10.93 10.31
CA LEU A 200 1.64 -11.14 11.11
C LEU A 200 1.94 -9.94 12.00
N ARG A 201 1.80 -8.71 11.46
CA ARG A 201 1.97 -7.48 12.25
C ARG A 201 0.91 -7.30 13.32
N ILE A 202 -0.35 -7.68 13.05
CA ILE A 202 -1.41 -7.66 14.07
C ILE A 202 -1.03 -8.56 15.25
N HIS A 203 -0.60 -9.80 14.97
CA HIS A 203 -0.21 -10.73 16.03
C HIS A 203 1.00 -10.24 16.81
N GLU A 204 2.03 -9.77 16.12
CA GLU A 204 3.20 -9.21 16.77
C GLU A 204 2.84 -7.99 17.64
N ALA A 205 1.96 -7.12 17.15
CA ALA A 205 1.47 -5.98 17.91
C ALA A 205 0.70 -6.42 19.17
N ARG A 206 -0.18 -7.43 19.07
CA ARG A 206 -0.91 -8.01 20.21
C ARG A 206 0.01 -8.64 21.26
N ARG A 207 1.14 -9.21 20.84
CA ARG A 207 2.14 -9.75 21.79
C ARG A 207 2.88 -8.66 22.54
N ARG A 208 3.14 -7.51 21.91
CA ARG A 208 4.04 -6.48 22.43
C ARG A 208 3.35 -5.29 23.09
N PHE A 209 2.19 -4.89 22.60
CA PHE A 209 1.58 -3.60 22.91
C PHE A 209 0.25 -3.77 23.64
N THR A 210 0.34 -4.26 24.88
CA THR A 210 -0.80 -4.74 25.68
C THR A 210 -1.24 -3.77 26.78
N PHE A 211 -0.72 -2.54 26.84
CA PHE A 211 -1.05 -1.62 27.94
C PHE A 211 -2.50 -1.16 27.89
N ASN A 212 -3.04 -1.08 26.67
CA ASN A 212 -4.44 -0.79 26.38
C ASN A 212 -4.84 -1.75 25.25
N THR A 213 -6.08 -2.24 25.23
CA THR A 213 -6.57 -3.15 24.18
C THR A 213 -7.84 -2.63 23.53
N ARG A 214 -8.04 -1.31 23.55
CA ARG A 214 -9.24 -0.64 23.04
C ARG A 214 -9.25 -0.49 21.52
N SER A 215 -8.11 -0.63 20.83
CA SER A 215 -8.08 -0.52 19.37
C SER A 215 -8.74 -1.73 18.69
N ALA A 216 -9.10 -1.59 17.41
CA ALA A 216 -9.68 -2.67 16.60
C ALA A 216 -8.77 -3.92 16.46
N ILE A 217 -7.47 -3.75 16.65
CA ILE A 217 -6.50 -4.85 16.68
C ILE A 217 -6.26 -5.38 18.11
N GLY A 218 -6.86 -4.77 19.13
CA GLY A 218 -6.71 -5.18 20.52
C GLY A 218 -5.37 -4.76 21.13
N THR A 219 -4.85 -3.60 20.75
CA THR A 219 -3.57 -3.05 21.22
C THR A 219 -3.69 -1.59 21.63
N ASP A 220 -2.61 -1.04 22.19
CA ASP A 220 -2.44 0.40 22.34
C ASP A 220 -1.96 1.05 21.04
N ASP A 221 -1.80 2.38 21.05
CA ASP A 221 -1.47 3.16 19.86
C ASP A 221 -0.12 2.78 19.24
N ARG A 222 0.81 2.22 20.02
CA ARG A 222 2.06 1.67 19.46
C ARG A 222 1.76 0.57 18.46
N GLY A 223 0.78 -0.29 18.76
CA GLY A 223 0.37 -1.33 17.83
C GLY A 223 -0.19 -0.77 16.52
N MET A 224 -0.89 0.37 16.56
CA MET A 224 -1.39 1.04 15.37
C MET A 224 -0.26 1.64 14.53
N ILE A 225 0.71 2.31 15.17
CA ILE A 225 1.91 2.84 14.50
C ILE A 225 2.77 1.70 13.93
N PHE A 226 2.92 0.61 14.67
CA PHE A 226 3.66 -0.58 14.24
C PHE A 226 3.01 -1.27 13.05
N LEU A 227 1.68 -1.40 13.05
CA LEU A 227 0.96 -1.97 11.92
C LEU A 227 1.20 -1.16 10.65
N ARG A 228 1.23 0.17 10.78
CA ARG A 228 1.42 1.12 9.69
C ARG A 228 2.86 1.19 9.17
N PHE A 229 3.85 1.21 10.06
CA PHE A 229 5.24 1.50 9.70
C PHE A 229 6.24 0.38 10.00
N GLY A 230 5.82 -0.71 10.62
CA GLY A 230 6.69 -1.79 11.06
C GLY A 230 7.58 -1.36 12.23
N GLU A 231 8.70 -2.05 12.42
CA GLU A 231 9.64 -1.76 13.49
C GLU A 231 10.31 -0.38 13.34
N PRO A 232 10.41 0.39 14.44
CA PRO A 232 11.18 1.63 14.43
C PRO A 232 12.68 1.34 14.28
N ALA A 233 13.42 2.25 13.64
CA ALA A 233 14.87 2.11 13.50
C ALA A 233 15.57 2.17 14.87
N ARG A 234 15.02 2.97 15.80
CA ARG A 234 15.43 3.02 17.21
C ARG A 234 14.20 3.26 18.08
N SER A 235 14.22 2.73 19.29
CA SER A 235 13.30 3.12 20.35
C SER A 235 14.05 3.38 21.65
N ASP A 236 13.50 4.26 22.47
CA ASP A 236 13.94 4.51 23.84
C ASP A 236 12.71 4.55 24.75
N ASN A 237 12.83 4.03 25.98
CA ASN A 237 11.71 3.98 26.92
C ASN A 237 12.20 4.14 28.36
N GLY A 238 11.30 4.58 29.23
CA GLY A 238 11.61 4.77 30.64
C GLY A 238 10.51 5.49 31.38
N PHE A 239 10.91 6.22 32.41
CA PHE A 239 10.04 7.14 33.15
C PHE A 239 10.64 8.53 33.03
N LEU A 240 9.82 9.51 32.63
CA LEU A 240 10.24 10.90 32.67
C LEU A 240 10.14 11.39 34.10
N GLY A 241 11.05 12.24 34.53
CA GLY A 241 10.95 12.75 35.89
C GLY A 241 12.11 13.61 36.32
N ALA A 242 11.85 14.39 37.35
CA ALA A 242 12.84 15.26 37.95
C ALA A 242 13.83 14.45 38.80
N SER A 243 15.02 14.20 38.26
CA SER A 243 16.09 13.60 39.06
C SER A 243 16.43 14.48 40.28
N GLU A 244 16.76 13.87 41.43
CA GLU A 244 17.14 14.63 42.63
C GLU A 244 18.37 15.52 42.38
N GLN A 245 19.24 15.12 41.46
CA GLN A 245 20.37 15.93 41.03
C GLN A 245 19.91 17.19 40.30
N GLU A 246 19.03 17.06 39.29
CA GLU A 246 18.57 18.23 38.54
C GLU A 246 17.69 19.15 39.39
N MET A 247 16.85 18.58 40.25
CA MET A 247 16.14 19.37 41.26
C MET A 247 17.11 20.14 42.17
N ARG A 248 18.24 19.57 42.57
CA ARG A 248 19.24 20.29 43.39
C ARG A 248 19.97 21.38 42.63
N ILE A 249 20.24 21.18 41.34
CA ILE A 249 20.87 22.17 40.47
C ILE A 249 19.93 23.36 40.27
N ARG A 250 18.66 23.11 39.95
CA ARG A 250 17.67 24.15 39.65
C ARG A 250 17.09 24.81 40.91
N LEU A 251 16.99 24.07 42.01
CA LEU A 251 16.47 24.55 43.30
C LEU A 251 17.56 24.41 44.40
N PRO A 252 18.67 25.17 44.33
CA PRO A 252 19.81 24.99 45.22
C PRO A 252 19.57 25.63 46.59
N GLY A 253 19.82 24.88 47.66
CA GLY A 253 19.78 25.35 49.06
C GLY A 253 18.77 24.60 49.94
N THR A 254 18.91 24.75 51.27
CA THR A 254 18.05 24.09 52.27
C THR A 254 16.64 24.66 52.32
N ARG A 255 16.46 25.95 52.01
CA ARG A 255 15.14 26.60 51.93
C ARG A 255 14.25 26.02 50.82
N HIS A 256 14.85 25.39 49.82
CA HIS A 256 14.14 24.78 48.69
C HIS A 256 13.87 23.29 48.88
N SER A 257 14.10 22.72 50.08
CA SER A 257 13.68 21.34 50.35
C SER A 257 12.15 21.20 50.28
N ALA A 258 11.42 22.22 50.73
CA ALA A 258 9.97 22.28 50.63
C ALA A 258 9.53 22.41 49.16
N ASP A 259 10.19 23.26 48.37
CA ASP A 259 9.88 23.44 46.94
C ASP A 259 10.14 22.16 46.13
N ARG A 260 11.26 21.45 46.40
CA ARG A 260 11.52 20.14 45.79
C ARG A 260 10.46 19.11 46.18
N ALA A 261 10.06 19.09 47.45
CA ALA A 261 8.99 18.21 47.92
C ALA A 261 7.63 18.57 47.31
N ALA A 262 7.37 19.86 47.04
CA ALA A 262 6.17 20.31 46.36
C ALA A 262 6.19 19.93 44.87
N LEU A 263 7.30 20.14 44.18
CA LEU A 263 7.47 19.77 42.77
C LEU A 263 7.26 18.27 42.54
N ARG A 264 7.77 17.43 43.45
CA ARG A 264 7.51 15.97 43.43
C ARG A 264 6.03 15.58 43.51
N ARG A 265 5.16 16.44 44.04
CA ARG A 265 3.71 16.16 44.08
C ARG A 265 3.06 16.39 42.72
N TYR A 266 3.69 17.19 41.87
CA TYR A 266 3.25 17.48 40.51
C TYR A 266 3.91 16.57 39.48
N ASP A 267 5.07 15.99 39.81
CA ASP A 267 5.75 15.01 38.98
C ASP A 267 5.08 13.63 39.11
N THR A 268 4.32 13.26 38.09
CA THR A 268 3.62 11.97 38.02
C THR A 268 4.54 10.82 37.61
N ASN A 269 5.79 11.10 37.24
CA ASN A 269 6.74 10.17 36.65
C ASN A 269 6.11 9.33 35.52
N PRO A 270 5.61 9.95 34.43
CA PRO A 270 4.93 9.22 33.39
C PRO A 270 5.90 8.25 32.71
N GLN A 271 5.44 7.03 32.50
CA GLN A 271 6.13 6.10 31.62
C GLN A 271 6.09 6.65 30.20
N TYR A 272 7.20 6.53 29.47
CA TYR A 272 7.28 6.96 28.08
C TYR A 272 7.95 5.92 27.20
N GLU A 273 7.70 6.02 25.90
CA GLU A 273 8.45 5.38 24.84
C GLU A 273 8.54 6.31 23.63
N VAL A 274 9.71 6.44 23.02
CA VAL A 274 9.92 7.21 21.79
C VAL A 274 10.37 6.28 20.69
N TRP A 275 9.68 6.34 19.56
CA TRP A 275 10.07 5.62 18.35
C TRP A 275 10.66 6.58 17.33
N VAL A 276 11.75 6.16 16.70
CA VAL A 276 12.49 6.94 15.71
C VAL A 276 12.55 6.16 14.40
N TYR A 277 11.98 6.73 13.34
CA TYR A 277 12.04 6.18 11.99
C TYR A 277 12.90 7.07 11.09
N ASP A 278 13.72 6.46 10.23
CA ASP A 278 14.70 7.13 9.37
C ASP A 278 14.28 7.22 7.89
N ARG A 279 13.17 6.58 7.53
CA ARG A 279 12.71 6.41 6.13
C ARG A 279 11.25 6.81 5.91
N LEU A 280 10.65 7.55 6.84
CA LEU A 280 9.26 7.99 6.66
C LEU A 280 9.15 9.35 5.96
N ASN A 281 10.24 10.10 5.82
CA ASN A 281 10.28 11.39 5.13
C ASN A 281 11.70 11.66 4.60
N ASP A 282 11.82 12.55 3.62
CA ASP A 282 13.11 12.88 2.99
C ASP A 282 13.98 13.86 3.83
N GLN A 283 13.41 14.47 4.87
CA GLN A 283 14.01 15.57 5.64
C GLN A 283 14.65 15.14 6.95
N GLY A 284 14.62 13.85 7.29
CA GLY A 284 15.30 13.26 8.44
C GLY A 284 14.43 12.26 9.20
N PHE A 285 14.61 12.22 10.53
CA PHE A 285 13.90 11.25 11.37
C PHE A 285 12.48 11.73 11.72
N THR A 286 11.51 10.82 11.65
CA THR A 286 10.17 10.99 12.24
C THR A 286 10.16 10.39 13.65
N TYR A 287 9.54 11.09 14.59
CA TYR A 287 9.45 10.69 15.99
C TYR A 287 7.99 10.44 16.37
N PHE A 288 7.73 9.39 17.13
CA PHE A 288 6.45 9.17 17.81
C PHE A 288 6.72 9.06 19.31
N LEU A 289 6.05 9.88 20.11
CA LEU A 289 6.15 9.86 21.56
C LEU A 289 4.88 9.21 22.12
N PHE A 290 5.07 8.18 22.93
CA PHE A 290 3.99 7.52 23.66
C PHE A 290 4.20 7.70 25.15
N GLY A 291 3.12 7.78 25.92
CA GLY A 291 3.21 7.79 27.37
C GLY A 291 1.87 7.74 28.08
N ASN A 292 1.91 7.56 29.39
CA ASN A 292 0.72 7.61 30.24
C ASN A 292 0.38 9.07 30.56
N ILE A 293 -0.77 9.55 30.07
CA ILE A 293 -1.30 10.85 30.49
C ILE A 293 -1.51 10.84 32.00
N ASP A 294 -1.06 11.89 32.70
CA ASP A 294 -1.08 12.00 34.16
C ASP A 294 -0.31 10.90 34.92
N GLY A 295 0.55 10.12 34.24
CA GLY A 295 1.36 9.03 34.79
C GLY A 295 0.59 7.79 35.24
N THR A 296 -0.75 7.83 35.26
CA THR A 296 -1.63 6.69 35.58
C THR A 296 -2.69 6.41 34.53
N GLY A 297 -2.80 7.27 33.50
CA GLY A 297 -3.71 7.11 32.36
C GLY A 297 -3.29 5.99 31.40
N PRO A 298 -4.06 5.79 30.31
CA PRO A 298 -3.70 4.86 29.25
C PRO A 298 -2.35 5.24 28.62
N PHE A 299 -1.60 4.22 28.23
CA PHE A 299 -0.37 4.41 27.46
C PHE A 299 -0.74 4.63 25.99
N GLU A 300 -0.66 5.87 25.52
CA GLU A 300 -1.16 6.28 24.21
C GLU A 300 -0.19 7.19 23.47
N LEU A 301 -0.44 7.43 22.17
CA LEU A 301 0.33 8.39 21.38
C LEU A 301 -0.01 9.80 21.86
N VAL A 302 1.02 10.59 22.17
CA VAL A 302 0.86 11.98 22.61
C VAL A 302 1.47 12.93 21.60
N ASP A 303 0.86 14.11 21.46
CA ASP A 303 1.35 15.13 20.52
C ASP A 303 2.72 15.66 20.97
N GLY A 304 2.93 15.76 22.28
CA GLY A 304 4.22 16.21 22.82
C GLY A 304 4.33 16.11 24.35
N VAL A 305 5.48 16.57 24.85
CA VAL A 305 5.84 16.50 26.28
C VAL A 305 4.81 17.17 27.20
N HIS A 306 4.11 18.19 26.70
CA HIS A 306 3.10 18.92 27.45
C HIS A 306 1.93 18.03 27.91
N GLU A 307 1.53 17.04 27.12
CA GLU A 307 0.40 16.16 27.46
C GLU A 307 0.73 15.18 28.59
N LEU A 308 2.03 14.89 28.77
CA LEU A 308 2.54 14.07 29.86
C LEU A 308 2.64 14.86 31.19
N ILE A 309 2.43 16.18 31.15
CA ILE A 309 2.46 17.05 32.33
C ILE A 309 1.03 17.23 32.87
N PRO A 310 0.77 16.86 34.14
CA PRO A 310 -0.58 16.85 34.66
C PRO A 310 -1.18 18.25 34.75
N PRO A 311 -2.50 18.43 34.50
CA PRO A 311 -3.19 19.72 34.60
C PRO A 311 -2.93 20.48 35.92
N ALA A 312 -2.75 19.74 37.03
CA ALA A 312 -2.44 20.34 38.33
C ALA A 312 -1.12 21.12 38.33
N ALA A 313 -0.11 20.66 37.58
CA ALA A 313 1.19 21.31 37.44
C ALA A 313 1.12 22.58 36.58
N ARG A 314 0.12 22.67 35.69
CA ARG A 314 -0.16 23.80 34.79
C ARG A 314 -0.97 24.92 35.45
N SER A 315 -1.49 24.65 36.65
CA SER A 315 -2.33 25.61 37.35
C SER A 315 -1.51 26.76 37.95
N VAL A 316 -2.07 27.98 37.96
CA VAL A 316 -1.52 29.15 38.68
C VAL A 316 -1.33 28.85 40.19
N ALA A 317 -2.10 27.92 40.74
CA ALA A 317 -1.93 27.49 42.14
C ALA A 317 -0.59 26.78 42.37
N SER A 318 -0.08 26.05 41.37
CA SER A 318 1.22 25.39 41.46
C SER A 318 2.35 26.40 41.59
N ALA A 319 2.27 27.55 40.92
CA ALA A 319 3.27 28.61 40.98
C ALA A 319 3.50 29.17 42.40
N ARG A 320 2.50 29.06 43.28
CA ARG A 320 2.61 29.45 44.70
C ARG A 320 3.34 28.41 45.56
N ASN A 321 3.43 27.18 45.06
CA ASN A 321 3.95 26.03 45.78
C ASN A 321 5.37 25.64 45.32
N VAL A 322 5.85 26.19 44.21
CA VAL A 322 7.22 26.01 43.71
C VAL A 322 8.00 27.32 43.70
N ALA A 323 9.32 27.21 43.75
CA ALA A 323 10.19 28.38 43.79
C ALA A 323 10.07 29.22 42.51
N GLY A 324 10.30 30.53 42.66
CA GLY A 324 10.39 31.45 41.52
C GLY A 324 9.05 31.98 41.01
N GLY A 325 7.92 31.51 41.56
CA GLY A 325 6.60 32.04 41.23
C GLY A 325 6.12 31.67 39.82
N VAL A 326 6.70 30.62 39.22
CA VAL A 326 6.27 30.06 37.93
C VAL A 326 5.60 28.71 38.15
N PRO A 327 4.63 28.31 37.32
CA PRO A 327 3.97 27.01 37.43
C PRO A 327 4.96 25.84 37.44
N ALA A 328 4.56 24.74 38.08
CA ALA A 328 5.38 23.54 38.16
C ALA A 328 5.64 22.91 36.78
N GLU A 329 4.74 23.13 35.82
CA GLU A 329 4.84 22.63 34.45
C GLU A 329 6.17 22.98 33.77
N HIS A 330 6.69 24.20 33.93
CA HIS A 330 7.91 24.60 33.22
C HIS A 330 9.17 23.92 33.78
N TYR A 331 9.15 23.56 35.06
CA TYR A 331 10.20 22.73 35.64
C TYR A 331 10.12 21.30 35.10
N LEU A 332 8.91 20.72 35.07
CA LEU A 332 8.70 19.37 34.55
C LEU A 332 9.03 19.30 33.05
N GLN A 333 8.67 20.31 32.27
CA GLN A 333 9.01 20.40 30.86
C GLN A 333 10.54 20.39 30.65
N LEU A 334 11.30 21.15 31.44
CA LEU A 334 12.76 21.12 31.40
C LEU A 334 13.31 19.72 31.70
N PHE A 335 12.78 19.03 32.72
CA PHE A 335 13.26 17.71 33.11
C PHE A 335 12.88 16.62 32.10
N TYR A 336 11.66 16.67 31.59
CA TYR A 336 11.21 15.70 30.59
C TYR A 336 12.00 15.86 29.28
N TYR A 337 12.26 17.10 28.84
CA TYR A 337 13.14 17.32 27.69
C TYR A 337 14.60 16.96 27.98
N HIS A 338 15.10 17.10 29.21
CA HIS A 338 16.42 16.60 29.60
C HIS A 338 16.51 15.09 29.38
N ASP A 339 15.53 14.34 29.89
CA ASP A 339 15.52 12.88 29.78
C ASP A 339 15.38 12.45 28.30
N LEU A 340 14.50 13.11 27.54
CA LEU A 340 14.32 12.86 26.11
C LEU A 340 15.48 13.35 25.23
N SER A 341 16.39 14.18 25.75
CA SER A 341 17.50 14.73 24.96
C SER A 341 18.47 13.65 24.48
N VAL A 342 18.50 12.48 25.16
CA VAL A 342 19.30 11.30 24.79
C VAL A 342 18.88 10.75 23.42
N VAL A 343 17.59 10.87 23.07
CA VAL A 343 17.04 10.49 21.77
C VAL A 343 17.57 11.42 20.65
N GLY A 344 17.88 12.68 21.00
CA GLY A 344 18.39 13.70 20.09
C GLY A 344 17.27 14.45 19.35
N GLY A 345 17.54 14.87 18.11
CA GLY A 345 16.56 15.54 17.26
C GLY A 345 16.02 16.85 17.85
N HIS A 346 14.70 17.03 17.77
CA HIS A 346 14.04 18.22 18.29
C HIS A 346 14.01 18.24 19.83
N PHE A 347 13.94 17.08 20.51
CA PHE A 347 14.00 17.00 21.98
C PHE A 347 15.30 17.61 22.53
N GLY A 348 16.45 17.21 21.98
CA GLY A 348 17.75 17.77 22.39
C GLY A 348 17.87 19.28 22.11
N ARG A 349 17.33 19.76 20.99
CA ARG A 349 17.29 21.20 20.67
C ARG A 349 16.44 21.97 21.69
N ARG A 350 15.23 21.49 21.98
CA ARG A 350 14.29 22.11 22.92
C ARG A 350 14.83 22.11 24.35
N PHE A 351 15.46 21.01 24.78
CA PHE A 351 16.21 20.96 26.04
C PHE A 351 17.29 22.04 26.08
N GLY A 352 18.13 22.15 25.05
CA GLY A 352 19.19 23.16 25.00
C GLY A 352 18.66 24.61 25.03
N GLU A 353 17.49 24.86 24.46
CA GLU A 353 16.83 26.17 24.52
C GLU A 353 16.31 26.50 25.93
N LEU A 354 15.59 25.57 26.55
CA LEU A 354 15.12 25.72 27.93
C LEU A 354 16.31 25.85 28.88
N GLU A 355 17.30 24.96 28.78
CA GLU A 355 18.48 24.97 29.64
C GLU A 355 19.23 26.30 29.57
N ARG A 356 19.44 26.87 28.37
CA ARG A 356 20.07 28.20 28.22
C ARG A 356 19.29 29.28 28.97
N LEU A 357 17.97 29.27 28.85
CA LEU A 357 17.10 30.21 29.55
C LEU A 357 17.26 30.03 31.07
N TRP A 358 17.11 28.81 31.59
CA TRP A 358 17.23 28.50 33.02
C TRP A 358 18.64 28.80 33.58
N ASN A 359 19.72 28.55 32.82
CA ASN A 359 21.09 28.82 33.23
C ASN A 359 21.36 30.32 33.37
N LEU A 360 20.89 31.15 32.44
CA LEU A 360 21.04 32.61 32.50
C LEU A 360 20.47 33.19 33.81
N TYR A 361 19.32 32.69 34.24
CA TYR A 361 18.69 33.10 35.50
C TYR A 361 19.43 32.54 36.73
N THR A 362 19.92 31.30 36.65
CA THR A 362 20.74 30.69 37.71
C THR A 362 22.06 31.44 37.93
N GLU A 363 22.71 31.91 36.86
CA GLU A 363 23.95 32.69 36.92
C GLU A 363 23.74 34.12 37.43
N ARG A 364 22.67 34.80 37.00
CA ARG A 364 22.27 36.11 37.56
C ARG A 364 22.07 36.03 39.07
N ARG A 365 21.42 34.96 39.57
CA ARG A 365 21.27 34.72 41.00
C ARG A 365 22.62 34.61 41.73
N ARG A 366 23.59 33.86 41.17
CA ARG A 366 24.93 33.74 41.78
C ARG A 366 25.67 35.07 41.83
N SER A 367 25.42 35.95 40.86
CA SER A 367 26.08 37.26 40.74
C SER A 367 25.47 38.32 41.67
N TYR A 368 24.19 38.21 42.04
CA TYR A 368 23.48 39.18 42.87
C TYR A 368 22.92 38.53 44.14
N VAL A 369 23.56 38.79 45.29
CA VAL A 369 23.23 38.25 46.63
C VAL A 369 21.77 38.51 47.07
N SER A 370 21.06 39.44 46.41
CA SER A 370 19.68 39.84 46.72
C SER A 370 18.65 39.54 45.61
N ALA A 371 19.01 38.84 44.53
CA ALA A 371 18.05 38.56 43.45
C ALA A 371 17.06 37.46 43.87
N THR A 372 15.82 37.86 44.16
CA THR A 372 14.72 37.01 44.63
C THR A 372 14.03 36.17 43.54
N GLY A 373 14.65 35.95 42.37
CA GLY A 373 14.09 35.14 41.29
C GLY A 373 14.86 33.86 41.06
N ALA A 374 14.24 32.70 41.30
CA ALA A 374 14.83 31.38 41.04
C ALA A 374 14.50 30.82 39.64
N ALA A 375 13.65 31.52 38.88
CA ALA A 375 13.14 31.05 37.60
C ALA A 375 13.16 32.16 36.53
N PRO A 376 13.13 31.80 35.24
CA PRO A 376 12.83 32.71 34.15
C PRO A 376 11.46 33.39 34.31
N ARG A 377 11.20 34.43 33.50
CA ARG A 377 9.86 35.03 33.45
C ARG A 377 8.88 34.04 32.84
N GLU A 378 7.71 33.89 33.47
CA GLU A 378 6.62 33.01 33.00
C GLU A 378 6.31 33.26 31.51
N SER A 379 6.17 34.52 31.09
CA SER A 379 5.92 34.88 29.68
C SER A 379 6.98 34.37 28.68
N GLU A 380 8.24 34.21 29.11
CA GLU A 380 9.31 33.67 28.24
C GLU A 380 9.17 32.15 28.11
N LEU A 381 8.76 31.48 29.19
CA LEU A 381 8.52 30.02 29.21
C LEU A 381 7.24 29.67 28.45
N GLU A 382 6.14 30.41 28.68
CA GLU A 382 4.90 30.28 27.93
C GLU A 382 5.11 30.46 26.42
N ALA A 383 5.95 31.42 26.01
CA ALA A 383 6.27 31.62 24.59
C ALA A 383 7.02 30.42 23.98
N LEU A 384 7.95 29.80 24.72
CA LEU A 384 8.63 28.59 24.27
C LEU A 384 7.68 27.39 24.23
N GLU A 385 6.89 27.21 25.27
CA GLU A 385 5.91 26.14 25.37
C GLU A 385 4.86 26.22 24.26
N PHE A 386 4.29 27.40 24.03
CA PHE A 386 3.34 27.62 22.95
C PHE A 386 3.95 27.25 21.60
N ARG A 387 5.18 27.69 21.33
CA ARG A 387 5.88 27.33 20.09
C ARG A 387 6.15 25.83 20.00
N PHE A 388 6.59 25.17 21.07
CA PHE A 388 6.84 23.72 21.04
C PHE A 388 5.56 22.94 20.79
N ARG A 389 4.46 23.33 21.43
CA ARG A 389 3.15 22.73 21.22
C ARG A 389 2.64 22.96 19.80
N ASP A 390 2.80 24.17 19.27
CA ASP A 390 2.41 24.51 17.90
C ASP A 390 3.22 23.70 16.87
N GLU A 391 4.53 23.58 17.08
CA GLU A 391 5.39 22.68 16.32
C GLU A 391 4.92 21.22 16.43
N ASP A 392 4.53 20.73 17.61
CA ASP A 392 4.12 19.34 17.78
C ASP A 392 2.77 19.02 17.11
N VAL A 393 1.78 19.91 17.24
CA VAL A 393 0.40 19.67 16.78
C VAL A 393 0.24 20.01 15.29
N PHE A 394 0.73 21.16 14.85
CA PHE A 394 0.40 21.70 13.52
C PHE A 394 1.54 21.60 12.52
N ASN A 395 2.78 21.47 13.00
CA ASN A 395 3.96 21.37 12.13
C ASN A 395 4.99 20.37 12.68
N PRO A 396 4.56 19.10 12.95
CA PRO A 396 5.41 18.13 13.63
C PRO A 396 6.73 18.01 12.88
N PRO A 397 7.87 18.06 13.57
CA PRO A 397 9.16 18.02 12.91
C PRO A 397 9.31 16.72 12.13
N ASN A 398 9.39 16.85 10.80
CA ASN A 398 9.50 15.75 9.84
C ASN A 398 8.27 14.80 9.88
N PRO A 399 7.08 15.28 9.46
CA PRO A 399 5.90 14.43 9.42
C PRO A 399 6.13 13.26 8.46
N PRO A 400 5.53 12.09 8.71
CA PRO A 400 5.63 10.98 7.78
C PRO A 400 5.04 11.38 6.42
N GLN A 401 5.87 11.38 5.38
CA GLN A 401 5.47 11.58 3.99
C GLN A 401 5.03 10.27 3.34
N ILE A 402 5.60 9.15 3.80
CA ILE A 402 5.17 7.82 3.38
C ILE A 402 3.99 7.40 4.26
N PRO A 403 2.81 7.11 3.67
CA PRO A 403 1.63 6.78 4.46
C PRO A 403 1.71 5.39 5.09
N VAL A 404 2.46 4.44 4.53
CA VAL A 404 2.61 3.08 5.07
C VAL A 404 3.99 2.56 4.68
N LEU A 405 4.69 1.92 5.61
CA LEU A 405 5.91 1.20 5.31
C LEU A 405 5.62 -0.30 5.38
N SER A 406 5.65 -0.96 4.23
CA SER A 406 5.51 -2.42 4.11
C SER A 406 6.77 -2.99 3.47
N GLU A 407 7.08 -4.25 3.75
CA GLU A 407 8.16 -4.95 3.04
C GLU A 407 7.88 -5.07 1.53
N PHE A 408 6.63 -4.90 1.13
CA PHE A 408 6.14 -5.05 -0.23
C PHE A 408 5.62 -3.74 -0.87
N GLU A 409 5.33 -2.72 -0.06
CA GLU A 409 5.00 -1.36 -0.51
C GLU A 409 6.23 -0.45 -0.32
N GLY A 410 6.86 -0.02 -1.42
CA GLY A 410 8.04 0.86 -1.40
C GLY A 410 9.36 0.18 -1.81
N ARG A 411 9.39 -1.15 -1.95
CA ARG A 411 10.43 -1.79 -2.76
C ARG A 411 10.32 -1.30 -4.20
N ALA A 412 11.46 -1.19 -4.89
CA ALA A 412 11.48 -0.86 -6.31
C ALA A 412 10.69 -1.92 -7.09
N ARG A 413 9.44 -1.59 -7.41
CA ARG A 413 8.63 -2.34 -8.37
C ARG A 413 9.18 -2.08 -9.75
N ASP A 414 8.96 -3.03 -10.65
CA ASP A 414 9.16 -2.75 -12.04
C ASP A 414 8.13 -1.70 -12.48
N GLU A 415 8.62 -0.63 -13.10
CA GLU A 415 7.72 0.40 -13.61
C GLU A 415 6.97 -0.19 -14.79
N ILE A 416 5.65 -0.08 -14.75
CA ILE A 416 4.75 -0.57 -15.79
C ILE A 416 3.74 0.52 -16.11
N VAL A 417 3.54 0.74 -17.40
CA VAL A 417 2.38 1.45 -17.90
C VAL A 417 1.50 0.43 -18.59
N ALA A 418 0.20 0.46 -18.29
CA ALA A 418 -0.79 -0.30 -19.02
C ALA A 418 -1.97 0.61 -19.35
N GLN A 419 -2.45 0.49 -20.59
CA GLN A 419 -3.67 1.09 -21.07
C GLN A 419 -4.54 0.00 -21.65
N MET A 420 -5.85 0.17 -21.49
CA MET A 420 -6.85 -0.72 -22.05
C MET A 420 -7.80 0.14 -22.88
N VAL A 421 -8.09 -0.35 -24.08
CA VAL A 421 -8.98 0.30 -25.02
C VAL A 421 -10.09 -0.64 -25.41
N ARG A 422 -11.33 -0.18 -25.27
CA ARG A 422 -12.49 -0.84 -25.87
C ARG A 422 -12.51 -0.52 -27.37
N THR A 423 -12.65 -1.55 -28.19
CA THR A 423 -12.67 -1.46 -29.66
C THR A 423 -13.71 -2.43 -30.24
N LEU A 424 -14.02 -2.34 -31.54
CA LEU A 424 -14.82 -3.33 -32.27
C LEU A 424 -13.92 -4.00 -33.31
N SER A 425 -13.96 -5.33 -33.40
CA SER A 425 -13.36 -6.04 -34.52
C SER A 425 -14.08 -5.72 -35.84
N ASP A 426 -13.49 -6.15 -36.95
CA ASP A 426 -14.06 -5.93 -38.29
C ASP A 426 -15.44 -6.59 -38.49
N ASP A 427 -15.78 -7.60 -37.68
CA ASP A 427 -17.11 -8.25 -37.64
C ASP A 427 -18.09 -7.58 -36.65
N GLY A 428 -17.68 -6.50 -35.99
CA GLY A 428 -18.47 -5.79 -34.99
C GLY A 428 -18.44 -6.39 -33.59
N THR A 429 -17.62 -7.42 -33.32
CA THR A 429 -17.50 -7.99 -31.96
C THR A 429 -16.77 -7.01 -31.03
N PRO A 430 -17.31 -6.69 -29.83
CA PRO A 430 -16.60 -5.87 -28.86
C PRO A 430 -15.35 -6.57 -28.32
N LEU A 431 -14.23 -5.85 -28.32
CA LEU A 431 -12.94 -6.30 -27.84
C LEU A 431 -12.37 -5.35 -26.77
N LEU A 432 -11.52 -5.90 -25.90
CA LEU A 432 -10.59 -5.16 -25.04
C LEU A 432 -9.19 -5.40 -25.55
N VAL A 433 -8.50 -4.33 -25.93
CA VAL A 433 -7.08 -4.38 -26.28
C VAL A 433 -6.29 -3.74 -25.16
N LEU A 434 -5.44 -4.52 -24.51
CA LEU A 434 -4.52 -4.07 -23.48
C LEU A 434 -3.15 -3.90 -24.09
N LEU A 435 -2.54 -2.73 -23.94
CA LEU A 435 -1.14 -2.50 -24.25
C LEU A 435 -0.40 -2.16 -22.97
N SER A 436 0.76 -2.78 -22.80
CA SER A 436 1.60 -2.55 -21.65
C SER A 436 3.07 -2.36 -22.04
N THR A 437 3.74 -1.49 -21.33
CA THR A 437 5.17 -1.20 -21.46
C THR A 437 5.79 -1.24 -20.09
N SER A 438 7.02 -1.75 -20.00
CA SER A 438 7.75 -1.81 -18.73
C SER A 438 9.14 -1.22 -18.84
N ALA A 439 9.56 -0.50 -17.79
CA ALA A 439 10.87 0.13 -17.71
C ALA A 439 11.95 -0.87 -17.22
N PRO A 440 13.26 -0.53 -17.28
CA PRO A 440 13.89 0.77 -17.59
C PRO A 440 14.08 1.18 -19.06
N ARG A 441 13.47 0.54 -20.08
CA ARG A 441 13.58 1.06 -21.46
C ARG A 441 12.90 2.42 -21.70
N LEU A 442 12.14 2.93 -20.74
CA LEU A 442 11.48 4.24 -20.74
C LEU A 442 12.41 5.38 -20.29
N THR A 443 13.42 5.11 -19.45
CA THR A 443 14.24 6.12 -18.77
C THR A 443 15.69 6.21 -19.26
N ALA A 444 16.15 5.24 -20.05
CA ALA A 444 17.43 5.37 -20.75
C ALA A 444 17.35 6.55 -21.73
N ASP A 445 17.90 7.69 -21.30
CA ASP A 445 18.03 8.96 -22.03
C ASP A 445 17.92 8.73 -23.53
N ARG A 446 16.81 9.17 -24.16
CA ARG A 446 16.58 9.03 -25.61
C ARG A 446 17.78 9.53 -26.44
N ARG A 447 18.67 10.36 -25.87
CA ARG A 447 19.96 10.75 -26.49
C ARG A 447 20.90 9.57 -26.75
N SER A 448 20.83 8.51 -25.96
CA SER A 448 21.61 7.27 -26.11
C SER A 448 20.95 6.27 -27.05
N ALA A 449 19.62 6.08 -26.96
CA ALA A 449 18.86 5.17 -27.83
C ALA A 449 18.91 5.55 -29.32
N TYR A 450 19.06 6.85 -29.62
CA TYR A 450 19.25 7.32 -31.00
C TYR A 450 20.69 7.18 -31.54
N ARG A 451 21.69 6.85 -30.70
CA ARG A 451 23.10 6.97 -31.11
C ARG A 451 23.88 5.67 -31.30
N GLN A 452 23.59 4.56 -30.66
CA GLN A 452 24.27 3.29 -30.94
C GLN A 452 23.64 2.17 -30.11
N GLN A 453 23.49 1.00 -30.74
CA GLN A 453 23.41 -0.34 -30.15
C GLN A 453 22.80 -0.37 -28.73
N LEU A 454 21.50 -0.66 -28.64
CA LEU A 454 20.86 -1.01 -27.36
C LEU A 454 21.62 -2.21 -26.79
N ASP A 455 22.61 -1.97 -25.92
CA ASP A 455 23.12 -2.98 -25.01
C ASP A 455 21.94 -3.40 -24.16
N LEU A 456 21.26 -4.44 -24.62
CA LEU A 456 20.11 -4.97 -23.92
C LEU A 456 20.62 -5.39 -22.54
N PRO A 457 20.00 -4.89 -21.47
CA PRO A 457 20.37 -5.35 -20.15
C PRO A 457 20.25 -6.87 -20.08
N GLY A 458 21.00 -7.53 -19.19
CA GLY A 458 20.94 -8.98 -18.96
C GLY A 458 19.61 -9.49 -18.36
N TRP A 459 18.52 -8.74 -18.56
CA TRP A 459 17.19 -9.02 -18.08
C TRP A 459 16.12 -8.59 -19.10
N THR A 460 14.94 -9.19 -19.00
CA THR A 460 13.76 -8.95 -19.85
C THR A 460 12.50 -9.10 -19.01
N MET A 461 11.34 -8.68 -19.51
CA MET A 461 10.09 -8.70 -18.77
C MET A 461 9.15 -9.80 -19.28
N ARG A 462 8.47 -10.46 -18.35
CA ARG A 462 7.31 -11.31 -18.64
C ARG A 462 6.04 -10.60 -18.22
N HIS A 463 5.15 -10.36 -19.18
CA HIS A 463 3.85 -9.75 -18.92
C HIS A 463 2.76 -10.81 -18.79
N ALA A 464 1.84 -10.58 -17.85
CA ALA A 464 0.63 -11.38 -17.72
C ALA A 464 -0.59 -10.51 -17.41
N VAL A 465 -1.76 -10.94 -17.88
CA VAL A 465 -3.06 -10.37 -17.53
C VAL A 465 -3.84 -11.40 -16.75
N LEU A 466 -4.18 -11.06 -15.51
CA LEU A 466 -5.11 -11.80 -14.67
C LEU A 466 -6.50 -11.24 -14.88
N ILE A 467 -7.46 -12.10 -15.19
CA ILE A 467 -8.84 -11.76 -15.50
C ILE A 467 -9.69 -12.24 -14.34
N ARG A 468 -10.36 -11.30 -13.67
CA ARG A 468 -11.27 -11.60 -12.58
C ARG A 468 -12.70 -11.15 -12.91
N ASP A 469 -13.66 -11.90 -12.42
CA ASP A 469 -15.09 -11.62 -12.61
C ASP A 469 -15.60 -10.53 -11.65
N GLU A 470 -16.91 -10.32 -11.60
CA GLU A 470 -17.57 -9.38 -10.69
C GLU A 470 -17.39 -9.71 -9.19
N ASN A 471 -16.97 -10.94 -8.87
CA ASN A 471 -16.66 -11.40 -7.53
C ASN A 471 -15.16 -11.29 -7.23
N LEU A 472 -14.35 -10.80 -8.17
CA LEU A 472 -12.89 -10.80 -8.11
C LEU A 472 -12.27 -12.20 -8.00
N ASP A 473 -12.98 -13.23 -8.47
CA ASP A 473 -12.42 -14.58 -8.58
C ASP A 473 -11.66 -14.69 -9.91
N GLU A 474 -10.46 -15.29 -9.91
CA GLU A 474 -9.66 -15.45 -11.14
C GLU A 474 -10.33 -16.45 -12.07
N VAL A 475 -10.85 -15.96 -13.20
CA VAL A 475 -11.53 -16.77 -14.22
C VAL A 475 -10.65 -17.04 -15.44
N GLY A 476 -9.50 -16.36 -15.54
CA GLY A 476 -8.57 -16.58 -16.63
C GLY A 476 -7.25 -15.84 -16.44
N ARG A 477 -6.23 -16.32 -17.16
CA ARG A 477 -4.91 -15.71 -17.19
C ARG A 477 -4.33 -15.80 -18.59
N LEU A 478 -3.80 -14.70 -19.08
CA LEU A 478 -3.01 -14.66 -20.31
C LEU A 478 -1.56 -14.31 -19.96
N VAL A 479 -0.61 -15.02 -20.54
CA VAL A 479 0.82 -14.75 -20.36
C VAL A 479 1.43 -14.53 -21.74
N GLN A 480 2.08 -13.38 -21.93
CA GLN A 480 2.80 -13.14 -23.18
C GLN A 480 4.16 -13.85 -23.13
N PRO A 481 4.51 -14.64 -24.16
CA PRO A 481 5.86 -15.18 -24.29
C PRO A 481 6.89 -14.06 -24.30
N VAL A 482 7.99 -14.30 -23.60
CA VAL A 482 9.11 -13.36 -23.52
C VAL A 482 9.77 -13.25 -24.90
N ASP A 483 9.77 -12.05 -25.46
CA ASP A 483 10.46 -11.73 -26.71
C ASP A 483 11.33 -10.50 -26.51
N PRO A 484 12.67 -10.67 -26.39
CA PRO A 484 13.61 -9.57 -26.18
C PRO A 484 13.54 -8.48 -27.27
N ARG A 485 13.07 -8.83 -28.47
CA ARG A 485 12.93 -7.90 -29.62
C ARG A 485 11.79 -6.91 -29.43
N ARG A 486 10.74 -7.30 -28.69
CA ARG A 486 9.55 -6.47 -28.43
C ARG A 486 9.76 -5.39 -27.39
N ALA A 487 10.99 -5.19 -26.95
CA ALA A 487 11.37 -4.13 -26.02
C ALA A 487 10.51 -4.03 -24.76
N ASP A 488 10.15 -5.20 -24.20
CA ASP A 488 9.32 -5.30 -23.00
C ASP A 488 7.94 -4.60 -23.18
N VAL A 489 7.44 -4.60 -24.43
CA VAL A 489 6.09 -4.21 -24.82
C VAL A 489 5.21 -5.47 -24.97
N ALA A 490 4.04 -5.41 -24.36
CA ALA A 490 3.06 -6.47 -24.40
C ALA A 490 1.71 -5.99 -24.91
N SER A 491 1.01 -6.87 -25.63
CA SER A 491 -0.35 -6.62 -26.11
C SER A 491 -1.23 -7.84 -25.92
N PHE A 492 -2.41 -7.64 -25.34
CA PHE A 492 -3.41 -8.68 -25.12
C PHE A 492 -4.72 -8.25 -25.75
N VAL A 493 -5.37 -9.16 -26.47
CA VAL A 493 -6.69 -8.94 -27.07
C VAL A 493 -7.67 -9.92 -26.43
N LEU A 494 -8.71 -9.38 -25.82
CA LEU A 494 -9.77 -10.12 -25.15
C LEU A 494 -11.11 -9.79 -25.79
N ARG A 495 -12.04 -10.75 -25.78
CA ARG A 495 -13.43 -10.43 -26.10
C ARG A 495 -14.03 -9.63 -24.94
N HIS A 496 -14.68 -8.51 -25.24
CA HIS A 496 -15.34 -7.71 -24.23
C HIS A 496 -16.77 -8.23 -23.99
N VAL A 497 -16.96 -8.97 -22.90
CA VAL A 497 -18.26 -9.46 -22.49
C VAL A 497 -19.00 -8.39 -21.66
N PRO A 498 -20.35 -8.33 -21.72
CA PRO A 498 -21.15 -7.37 -20.96
C PRO A 498 -21.29 -7.79 -19.49
N ARG A 499 -20.16 -7.99 -18.80
CA ARG A 499 -20.07 -8.29 -17.37
C ARG A 499 -18.95 -7.45 -16.75
N PRO A 500 -19.08 -7.04 -15.48
CA PRO A 500 -17.99 -6.41 -14.77
C PRO A 500 -16.77 -7.33 -14.75
N LEU A 501 -15.61 -6.77 -15.07
CA LEU A 501 -14.34 -7.48 -14.99
C LEU A 501 -13.35 -6.64 -14.19
N HIS A 502 -12.40 -7.31 -13.58
CA HIS A 502 -11.23 -6.67 -12.99
C HIS A 502 -9.98 -7.30 -13.59
N LEU A 503 -9.19 -6.50 -14.30
CA LEU A 503 -7.98 -6.94 -14.98
C LEU A 503 -6.76 -6.45 -14.20
N THR A 504 -5.83 -7.35 -13.91
CA THR A 504 -4.51 -6.98 -13.37
C THR A 504 -3.46 -7.29 -14.42
N VAL A 505 -2.82 -6.25 -14.96
CA VAL A 505 -1.66 -6.39 -15.83
C VAL A 505 -0.43 -6.39 -14.95
N THR A 506 0.41 -7.41 -15.08
CA THR A 506 1.66 -7.57 -14.34
C THR A 506 2.84 -7.62 -15.29
N ALA A 507 4.00 -7.16 -14.83
CA ALA A 507 5.26 -7.29 -15.53
C ALA A 507 6.34 -7.72 -14.55
N GLN A 508 6.94 -8.87 -14.80
CA GLN A 508 7.93 -9.48 -13.91
C GLN A 508 9.30 -9.50 -14.59
N THR A 509 10.31 -8.92 -13.94
CA THR A 509 11.70 -9.01 -14.41
C THR A 509 12.22 -10.44 -14.34
N LEU A 510 12.74 -10.91 -15.47
CA LEU A 510 13.49 -12.14 -15.64
C LEU A 510 14.95 -11.80 -15.92
N GLN A 511 15.88 -12.37 -15.18
CA GLN A 511 17.32 -12.20 -15.34
C GLN A 511 17.94 -13.48 -15.90
N GLN A 512 19.07 -13.37 -16.61
CA GLN A 512 19.85 -14.56 -16.94
C GLN A 512 20.32 -15.25 -15.66
N ALA A 513 20.16 -16.57 -15.59
CA ALA A 513 20.67 -17.35 -14.49
C ALA A 513 22.19 -17.11 -14.34
N PRO A 514 22.70 -16.87 -13.12
CA PRO A 514 24.14 -16.74 -12.93
C PRO A 514 24.84 -18.02 -13.39
N GLU A 515 26.02 -17.89 -14.00
CA GLU A 515 26.84 -19.05 -14.37
C GLU A 515 27.25 -19.82 -13.10
N ILE A 516 26.65 -20.99 -12.89
CA ILE A 516 27.05 -21.91 -11.82
C ILE A 516 27.98 -22.94 -12.45
N GLU A 517 29.21 -23.07 -11.93
CA GLU A 517 30.20 -24.08 -12.33
C GLU A 517 30.77 -23.99 -13.76
N GLY A 518 30.70 -22.82 -14.40
CA GLY A 518 31.36 -22.59 -15.69
C GLY A 518 30.69 -23.28 -16.90
N GLU A 519 29.52 -23.88 -16.70
CA GLU A 519 28.63 -24.23 -17.81
C GLU A 519 27.63 -23.08 -18.01
N PRO A 520 27.81 -22.25 -19.06
CA PRO A 520 26.83 -21.24 -19.39
C PRO A 520 25.51 -21.94 -19.73
N ARG A 521 24.42 -21.52 -19.07
CA ARG A 521 23.05 -21.81 -19.51
C ARG A 521 22.46 -20.54 -20.12
N PRO A 522 22.90 -20.15 -21.34
CA PRO A 522 22.53 -18.87 -21.96
C PRO A 522 21.02 -18.69 -22.14
N ASP A 523 20.24 -19.77 -22.03
CA ASP A 523 18.80 -19.76 -22.28
C ASP A 523 17.93 -19.89 -21.01
N THR A 524 18.52 -20.00 -19.81
CA THR A 524 17.72 -20.09 -18.58
C THR A 524 17.52 -18.71 -17.96
N LEU A 525 16.28 -18.21 -18.07
CA LEU A 525 15.84 -17.02 -17.37
C LEU A 525 15.29 -17.39 -15.98
N VAL A 526 15.73 -16.68 -14.95
CA VAL A 526 15.24 -16.81 -13.57
C VAL A 526 14.52 -15.53 -13.15
N GLU A 527 13.50 -15.68 -12.31
CA GLU A 527 12.77 -14.53 -11.77
C GLU A 527 13.70 -13.70 -10.88
N SER A 528 13.66 -12.38 -11.05
CA SER A 528 14.42 -11.48 -10.19
C SER A 528 13.78 -11.36 -8.81
N ASN A 529 14.55 -10.93 -7.82
CA ASN A 529 14.02 -10.59 -6.49
C ASN A 529 13.26 -9.24 -6.46
N ARG A 530 13.05 -8.59 -7.62
CA ARG A 530 12.24 -7.36 -7.72
C ARG A 530 10.77 -7.74 -7.72
N LEU A 531 9.95 -6.90 -7.11
CA LEU A 531 8.50 -7.08 -7.17
C LEU A 531 7.99 -6.74 -8.56
N PRO A 532 7.05 -7.53 -9.10
CA PRO A 532 6.48 -7.24 -10.39
C PRO A 532 5.79 -5.87 -10.37
N GLY A 533 5.91 -5.16 -11.49
CA GLY A 533 5.04 -4.03 -11.77
C GLY A 533 3.61 -4.50 -11.94
N GLN A 534 2.63 -3.74 -11.46
CA GLN A 534 1.22 -4.04 -11.71
C GLN A 534 0.37 -2.81 -11.98
N VAL A 535 -0.65 -2.98 -12.83
CA VAL A 535 -1.70 -2.01 -13.10
C VAL A 535 -3.05 -2.71 -13.06
N HIS A 536 -3.97 -2.16 -12.27
CA HIS A 536 -5.36 -2.64 -12.19
C HIS A 536 -6.25 -1.82 -13.10
N LEU A 537 -7.08 -2.48 -13.90
CA LEU A 537 -7.95 -1.90 -14.90
C LEU A 537 -9.35 -2.49 -14.77
N VAL A 538 -10.37 -1.64 -14.77
CA VAL A 538 -11.79 -2.05 -14.72
C VAL A 538 -12.46 -1.54 -16.00
N PRO A 539 -12.74 -2.42 -16.98
CA PRO A 539 -13.44 -2.00 -18.19
C PRO A 539 -14.85 -1.49 -17.88
N GLY A 540 -15.25 -0.43 -18.59
CA GLY A 540 -16.64 -0.01 -18.66
C GLY A 540 -17.49 -0.97 -19.49
N THR A 541 -18.69 -0.56 -19.87
CA THR A 541 -19.55 -1.40 -20.74
C THR A 541 -18.90 -1.64 -22.11
N PRO A 542 -19.20 -2.77 -22.78
CA PRO A 542 -18.82 -2.97 -24.17
C PRO A 542 -19.32 -1.84 -25.08
N LEU A 543 -18.56 -1.55 -26.14
CA LEU A 543 -19.00 -0.62 -27.18
C LEU A 543 -20.27 -1.15 -27.85
N SER A 544 -21.13 -0.24 -28.27
CA SER A 544 -22.36 -0.59 -28.96
C SER A 544 -22.06 -1.29 -30.30
N THR A 545 -22.70 -2.43 -30.52
CA THR A 545 -22.70 -3.11 -31.83
C THR A 545 -23.85 -2.65 -32.73
N ASP A 546 -24.69 -1.73 -32.23
CA ASP A 546 -25.82 -1.22 -33.00
C ASP A 546 -25.35 -0.19 -34.03
N THR A 547 -25.36 -0.61 -35.30
CA THR A 547 -24.98 0.23 -36.44
C THR A 547 -25.90 1.45 -36.66
N ALA A 548 -27.04 1.50 -35.97
CA ALA A 548 -27.91 2.68 -35.98
C ALA A 548 -27.27 3.87 -35.24
N HIS A 549 -26.38 3.61 -34.28
CA HIS A 549 -25.77 4.60 -33.41
C HIS A 549 -24.28 4.77 -33.69
N PHE A 550 -23.83 6.01 -33.70
CA PHE A 550 -22.43 6.39 -33.75
C PHE A 550 -21.72 5.97 -32.45
N GLU A 551 -20.53 5.39 -32.60
CA GLU A 551 -19.73 4.90 -31.47
C GLU A 551 -18.24 5.19 -31.68
N MET A 552 -17.48 5.27 -30.60
CA MET A 552 -16.04 5.56 -30.61
C MET A 552 -15.27 4.63 -29.66
N SER A 553 -14.07 4.21 -30.05
CA SER A 553 -13.16 3.49 -29.14
C SER A 553 -12.78 4.34 -27.93
N ASP A 554 -12.19 3.74 -26.91
CA ASP A 554 -11.42 4.56 -25.95
C ASP A 554 -10.18 5.16 -26.64
N LEU A 555 -9.60 6.19 -26.02
CA LEU A 555 -8.39 6.83 -26.52
C LEU A 555 -7.17 6.02 -26.07
N LEU A 556 -6.31 5.63 -27.01
CA LEU A 556 -4.97 5.13 -26.70
C LEU A 556 -3.99 6.30 -26.78
N THR A 557 -3.30 6.60 -25.68
CA THR A 557 -2.35 7.70 -25.61
C THR A 557 -0.94 7.22 -25.31
N GLY A 558 0.06 7.90 -25.85
CA GLY A 558 1.43 7.54 -25.56
C GLY A 558 2.43 8.32 -26.39
N THR A 559 3.53 7.68 -26.76
CA THR A 559 4.52 8.25 -27.68
C THR A 559 4.58 7.46 -28.98
N PRO A 560 5.02 8.08 -30.09
CA PRO A 560 5.33 7.36 -31.32
C PRO A 560 6.33 6.23 -31.07
N LEU A 561 6.16 5.11 -31.78
CA LEU A 561 7.15 4.03 -31.77
C LEU A 561 8.50 4.54 -32.30
N PRO A 562 9.63 4.28 -31.60
CA PRO A 562 10.95 4.59 -32.13
C PRO A 562 11.20 3.84 -33.44
N PRO A 563 11.81 4.46 -34.47
CA PRO A 563 12.05 3.81 -35.77
C PRO A 563 12.90 2.52 -35.69
N ALA A 564 13.68 2.35 -34.63
CA ALA A 564 14.52 1.18 -34.41
C ALA A 564 13.77 -0.01 -33.77
N MET A 565 12.53 0.19 -33.31
CA MET A 565 11.74 -0.85 -32.67
C MET A 565 10.87 -1.53 -33.73
N ASP A 566 11.25 -2.73 -34.14
CA ASP A 566 10.45 -3.57 -35.02
C ASP A 566 9.42 -4.34 -34.18
N LEU A 567 8.22 -3.78 -34.10
CA LEU A 567 7.12 -4.31 -33.28
C LEU A 567 6.07 -4.98 -34.15
N GLU A 568 6.53 -5.84 -35.07
CA GLU A 568 5.64 -6.65 -35.89
C GLU A 568 4.62 -7.39 -35.00
N GLY A 569 3.34 -7.13 -35.27
CA GLY A 569 2.21 -7.73 -34.56
C GLY A 569 1.70 -6.98 -33.34
N LEU A 570 2.14 -5.74 -33.06
CA LEU A 570 1.37 -4.86 -32.17
C LEU A 570 0.07 -4.41 -32.84
N PRO A 571 -1.03 -4.27 -32.08
CA PRO A 571 -2.30 -3.83 -32.64
C PRO A 571 -2.26 -2.37 -33.10
N TYR A 572 -1.42 -1.53 -32.48
CA TYR A 572 -1.37 -0.09 -32.71
C TYR A 572 0.06 0.46 -32.64
N ASP A 573 0.36 1.48 -33.47
CA ASP A 573 1.67 2.16 -33.54
C ASP A 573 1.84 3.24 -32.44
N VAL A 574 1.54 2.86 -31.19
CA VAL A 574 1.61 3.73 -30.01
C VAL A 574 2.31 2.99 -28.88
N LEU A 575 3.34 3.61 -28.29
CA LEU A 575 3.96 3.15 -27.07
C LEU A 575 3.21 3.75 -25.88
N PRO A 576 2.39 2.98 -25.13
CA PRO A 576 1.56 3.54 -24.07
C PRO A 576 2.42 4.22 -23.01
N ALA A 577 2.03 5.44 -22.65
CA ALA A 577 2.70 6.25 -21.63
C ALA A 577 1.65 7.07 -20.88
N ARG A 578 1.78 7.14 -19.55
CA ARG A 578 1.00 8.07 -18.71
C ARG A 578 1.79 9.33 -18.38
N THR A 579 3.11 9.21 -18.31
CA THR A 579 4.02 10.32 -18.08
C THR A 579 4.80 10.59 -19.36
N LEU A 580 4.77 11.85 -19.80
CA LEU A 580 5.35 12.30 -21.06
C LEU A 580 6.27 13.48 -20.80
N TRP A 581 7.41 13.50 -21.47
CA TRP A 581 8.24 14.69 -21.52
C TRP A 581 7.54 15.74 -22.37
N ARG A 582 7.50 17.00 -21.94
CA ARG A 582 6.85 18.08 -22.71
C ARG A 582 7.35 18.21 -24.14
N ARG A 583 8.62 17.84 -24.37
CA ARG A 583 9.26 17.90 -25.70
C ARG A 583 8.87 16.74 -26.61
N ASP A 584 8.33 15.67 -26.05
CA ASP A 584 7.88 14.52 -26.82
C ASP A 584 6.46 14.78 -27.35
N PRO A 585 6.18 14.39 -28.61
CA PRO A 585 4.82 14.43 -29.11
C PRO A 585 3.96 13.42 -28.34
N LEU A 586 2.77 13.84 -27.94
CA LEU A 586 1.70 12.95 -27.50
C LEU A 586 1.08 12.32 -28.75
N ARG A 587 1.24 11.00 -28.92
CA ARG A 587 0.51 10.26 -29.94
C ARG A 587 -0.83 9.82 -29.37
N VAL A 588 -1.90 10.08 -30.12
CA VAL A 588 -3.26 9.64 -29.81
C VAL A 588 -3.74 8.73 -30.93
N TYR A 589 -4.35 7.61 -30.55
CA TYR A 589 -5.04 6.71 -31.47
C TYR A 589 -6.50 6.55 -31.04
N LEU A 590 -7.40 6.56 -32.04
CA LEU A 590 -8.82 6.33 -31.86
C LEU A 590 -9.43 5.62 -33.07
N GLU A 591 -10.58 4.99 -32.85
CA GLU A 591 -11.41 4.37 -33.87
C GLU A 591 -12.84 4.91 -33.80
N LEU A 592 -13.42 5.23 -34.94
CA LEU A 592 -14.83 5.63 -35.09
C LEU A 592 -15.60 4.52 -35.79
N TYR A 593 -16.79 4.23 -35.27
CA TYR A 593 -17.62 3.13 -35.74
C TYR A 593 -18.97 3.62 -36.22
N HIS A 594 -19.55 2.79 -37.10
CA HIS A 594 -20.91 2.92 -37.59
C HIS A 594 -21.18 4.27 -38.26
N LEU A 595 -20.18 4.99 -38.77
CA LEU A 595 -20.35 6.34 -39.32
C LEU A 595 -21.43 6.40 -40.41
N ALA A 596 -22.30 7.41 -40.35
CA ALA A 596 -23.32 7.59 -41.36
C ALA A 596 -22.66 8.06 -42.65
N TRP A 597 -23.17 7.54 -43.76
CA TRP A 597 -22.60 7.79 -45.07
C TRP A 597 -23.59 8.54 -45.95
N GLY A 598 -23.29 9.80 -46.22
CA GLY A 598 -24.05 10.63 -47.17
C GLY A 598 -23.55 10.46 -48.60
N GLY A 599 -24.25 11.11 -49.55
CA GLY A 599 -23.85 11.10 -50.97
C GLY A 599 -22.46 11.69 -51.25
N SER A 600 -21.90 12.47 -50.33
CA SER A 600 -20.56 13.07 -50.39
C SER A 600 -19.51 12.40 -49.47
N GLY A 601 -19.87 11.32 -48.78
CA GLY A 601 -19.04 10.71 -47.73
C GLY A 601 -19.62 10.88 -46.33
N ALA A 602 -18.86 10.46 -45.31
CA ALA A 602 -19.17 10.78 -43.91
C ALA A 602 -18.85 12.26 -43.61
N ASP A 603 -19.65 12.90 -42.78
CA ASP A 603 -19.42 14.27 -42.27
C ASP A 603 -19.25 14.20 -40.75
N VAL A 604 -17.99 14.26 -40.29
CA VAL A 604 -17.61 14.20 -38.88
C VAL A 604 -16.82 15.43 -38.49
N VAL A 605 -17.04 15.92 -37.28
CA VAL A 605 -16.23 16.98 -36.67
C VAL A 605 -15.79 16.56 -35.30
N GLY A 606 -14.50 16.76 -35.01
CA GLY A 606 -13.92 16.52 -33.70
C GLY A 606 -13.52 17.82 -33.02
N ASP A 607 -13.82 17.92 -31.73
CA ASP A 607 -13.27 18.90 -30.80
C ASP A 607 -12.29 18.17 -29.88
N PHE A 608 -11.06 18.67 -29.81
CA PHE A 608 -9.95 18.06 -29.08
C PHE A 608 -9.37 19.09 -28.13
N ARG A 609 -9.42 18.80 -26.83
CA ARG A 609 -9.02 19.73 -25.78
C ARG A 609 -8.07 19.07 -24.79
N VAL A 610 -7.01 19.76 -24.44
CA VAL A 610 -6.10 19.35 -23.36
C VAL A 610 -6.37 20.25 -22.16
N VAL A 611 -6.98 19.67 -21.13
CA VAL A 611 -7.45 20.38 -19.94
C VAL A 611 -6.49 20.13 -18.78
N PRO A 612 -5.93 21.18 -18.14
CA PRO A 612 -5.07 21.01 -16.97
C PRO A 612 -5.87 20.50 -15.77
N LEU A 613 -5.24 19.64 -14.96
CA LEU A 613 -5.83 19.07 -13.76
C LEU A 613 -5.02 19.45 -12.52
N LYS A 614 -5.72 19.63 -11.40
CA LYS A 614 -5.15 19.75 -10.06
C LYS A 614 -4.63 18.40 -9.57
N ALA A 615 -3.93 18.41 -8.44
CA ALA A 615 -3.37 17.19 -7.83
C ALA A 615 -4.45 16.14 -7.51
N ASP A 616 -5.65 16.57 -7.14
CA ASP A 616 -6.82 15.72 -6.86
C ASP A 616 -7.52 15.17 -8.12
N GLY A 617 -7.12 15.60 -9.31
CA GLY A 617 -7.72 15.20 -10.60
C GLY A 617 -8.93 16.04 -11.04
N THR A 618 -9.30 17.08 -10.29
CA THR A 618 -10.28 18.08 -10.71
C THR A 618 -9.67 19.02 -11.75
N VAL A 619 -10.53 19.69 -12.55
CA VAL A 619 -10.08 20.65 -13.55
C VAL A 619 -9.44 21.85 -12.87
N ASP A 620 -8.29 22.27 -13.40
CA ASP A 620 -7.60 23.48 -12.94
C ASP A 620 -8.14 24.71 -13.70
N GLU A 621 -9.18 25.33 -13.15
CA GLU A 621 -9.84 26.49 -13.76
C GLU A 621 -8.94 27.73 -13.87
N ASP A 622 -7.82 27.77 -13.13
CA ASP A 622 -6.85 28.87 -13.19
C ASP A 622 -5.95 28.80 -14.44
N ARG A 623 -6.00 27.69 -15.18
CA ARG A 623 -5.16 27.42 -16.35
C ARG A 623 -6.03 27.14 -17.57
N ASP A 624 -5.79 27.88 -18.66
CA ASP A 624 -6.61 27.76 -19.86
C ASP A 624 -6.42 26.38 -20.55
N PRO A 625 -7.52 25.72 -20.96
CA PRO A 625 -7.45 24.52 -21.76
C PRO A 625 -6.96 24.85 -23.18
N VAL A 626 -6.25 23.91 -23.79
CA VAL A 626 -5.75 24.07 -25.17
C VAL A 626 -6.61 23.30 -26.15
N THR A 627 -7.23 24.02 -27.08
CA THR A 627 -7.96 23.44 -28.21
C THR A 627 -7.01 23.13 -29.36
N LEU A 628 -7.18 21.97 -29.99
CA LEU A 628 -6.33 21.49 -31.08
C LEU A 628 -7.07 21.61 -32.41
N ASP A 629 -6.99 22.78 -33.03
CA ASP A 629 -7.72 23.10 -34.27
C ASP A 629 -7.19 22.36 -35.53
N ASP A 630 -6.00 21.77 -35.46
CA ASP A 630 -5.32 21.15 -36.60
C ASP A 630 -5.71 19.69 -36.87
N VAL A 631 -6.52 19.07 -36.00
CA VAL A 631 -6.92 17.65 -36.16
C VAL A 631 -8.09 17.55 -37.12
N ARG A 632 -7.82 17.16 -38.38
CA ARG A 632 -8.84 16.95 -39.42
C ARG A 632 -9.11 15.48 -39.65
N LEU A 633 -10.32 15.05 -39.32
CA LEU A 633 -10.78 13.68 -39.58
C LEU A 633 -11.32 13.56 -41.01
N THR A 634 -10.85 12.57 -41.77
CA THR A 634 -11.30 12.35 -43.16
C THR A 634 -11.73 10.90 -43.42
N PRO A 635 -12.88 10.46 -42.86
CA PRO A 635 -13.33 9.08 -43.01
C PRO A 635 -13.60 8.67 -44.45
N ARG A 636 -13.17 7.45 -44.80
CA ARG A 636 -13.37 6.84 -46.12
C ARG A 636 -14.38 5.69 -46.13
N GLY A 637 -14.96 5.36 -44.99
CA GLY A 637 -16.00 4.35 -44.84
C GLY A 637 -16.78 4.50 -43.55
N SER A 638 -17.57 3.48 -43.20
CA SER A 638 -18.33 3.40 -41.95
C SER A 638 -17.45 3.22 -40.71
N THR A 639 -16.19 2.82 -40.90
CA THR A 639 -15.19 2.71 -39.86
C THR A 639 -14.00 3.60 -40.21
N TYR A 640 -13.48 4.31 -39.22
CA TYR A 640 -12.31 5.17 -39.34
C TYR A 640 -11.31 4.87 -38.25
N ARG A 641 -10.03 4.77 -38.60
CA ARG A 641 -8.93 4.55 -37.66
C ARG A 641 -7.86 5.57 -37.97
N GLU A 642 -7.41 6.31 -36.97
CA GLU A 642 -6.37 7.32 -37.17
C GLU A 642 -5.49 7.47 -35.94
N PHE A 643 -4.23 7.81 -36.20
CA PHE A 643 -3.31 8.32 -35.21
C PHE A 643 -2.94 9.76 -35.58
N PHE A 644 -2.73 10.58 -34.58
CA PHE A 644 -2.20 11.93 -34.77
C PHE A 644 -1.31 12.29 -33.58
N ASP A 645 -0.38 13.20 -33.84
CA ASP A 645 0.63 13.63 -32.88
C ASP A 645 0.33 15.07 -32.44
N ILE A 646 0.24 15.28 -31.14
CA ILE A 646 -0.02 16.57 -30.50
C ILE A 646 1.29 17.07 -29.87
N SER A 647 1.69 18.28 -30.21
CA SER A 647 2.81 18.95 -29.53
C SER A 647 2.34 19.53 -28.20
N LEU A 648 2.96 19.11 -27.09
CA LEU A 648 2.69 19.62 -25.74
C LEU A 648 3.85 20.49 -25.21
N ARG A 649 4.74 20.94 -26.10
CA ARG A 649 5.95 21.67 -25.75
C ARG A 649 5.69 22.95 -24.95
N ASP A 650 4.62 23.66 -25.32
CA ASP A 650 4.26 24.95 -24.73
C ASP A 650 3.42 24.81 -23.46
N GLN A 651 3.01 23.59 -23.09
CA GLN A 651 2.25 23.30 -21.87
C GLN A 651 3.17 23.19 -20.67
N GLU A 652 2.76 23.66 -19.48
CA GLU A 652 3.56 23.51 -18.25
C GLU A 652 3.61 22.06 -17.77
N THR A 653 4.54 21.73 -16.87
CA THR A 653 4.52 20.43 -16.18
C THR A 653 3.28 20.29 -15.32
N GLY A 654 2.69 19.10 -15.25
CA GLY A 654 1.48 18.88 -14.44
C GLY A 654 0.62 17.74 -14.97
N ARG A 655 -0.56 17.55 -14.35
CA ARG A 655 -1.56 16.59 -14.81
C ARG A 655 -2.47 17.24 -15.84
N TYR A 656 -2.88 16.48 -16.85
CA TYR A 656 -3.80 16.92 -17.90
C TYR A 656 -4.80 15.81 -18.23
N ARG A 657 -5.94 16.23 -18.76
CA ARG A 657 -6.95 15.37 -19.39
C ARG A 657 -7.08 15.77 -20.85
N LEU A 658 -6.81 14.83 -21.75
CA LEU A 658 -7.24 14.93 -23.14
C LEU A 658 -8.72 14.62 -23.20
N GLU A 659 -9.51 15.54 -23.71
CA GLU A 659 -10.94 15.41 -23.97
C GLU A 659 -11.15 15.41 -25.49
N VAL A 660 -11.85 14.39 -25.98
CA VAL A 660 -12.17 14.23 -27.40
C VAL A 660 -13.67 14.08 -27.54
N GLU A 661 -14.28 15.01 -28.25
CA GLU A 661 -15.70 15.02 -28.59
C GLU A 661 -15.84 14.93 -30.10
N ILE A 662 -16.42 13.85 -30.60
CA ILE A 662 -16.67 13.67 -32.04
C ILE A 662 -18.17 13.72 -32.28
N THR A 663 -18.58 14.46 -33.32
CA THR A 663 -19.96 14.55 -33.78
C THR A 663 -20.08 14.01 -35.21
N ASP A 664 -20.92 13.00 -35.41
CA ASP A 664 -21.42 12.59 -36.73
C ASP A 664 -22.55 13.56 -37.11
N ARG A 665 -22.27 14.49 -38.02
CA ARG A 665 -23.22 15.55 -38.41
C ARG A 665 -24.39 15.05 -39.24
N ILE A 666 -24.25 13.89 -39.87
CA ILE A 666 -25.34 13.29 -40.66
C ILE A 666 -26.39 12.72 -39.69
N ARG A 667 -25.96 12.08 -38.60
CA ARG A 667 -26.88 11.59 -37.55
C ARG A 667 -27.26 12.64 -36.52
N GLY A 668 -26.40 13.64 -36.28
CA GLY A 668 -26.53 14.56 -35.15
C GLY A 668 -26.18 13.92 -33.81
N GLU A 669 -25.38 12.85 -33.81
CA GLU A 669 -24.95 12.13 -32.61
C GLU A 669 -23.52 12.52 -32.23
N THR A 670 -23.27 12.63 -30.93
CA THR A 670 -21.97 13.03 -30.38
C THR A 670 -21.50 12.00 -29.35
N VAL A 671 -20.23 11.60 -29.45
CA VAL A 671 -19.57 10.70 -28.50
C VAL A 671 -18.35 11.38 -27.92
N ARG A 672 -18.18 11.26 -26.60
CA ARG A 672 -17.05 11.81 -25.84
C ARG A 672 -16.17 10.70 -25.27
N ARG A 673 -14.86 10.92 -25.27
CA ARG A 673 -13.87 10.11 -24.56
C ARG A 673 -12.80 11.00 -23.94
N THR A 674 -12.18 10.48 -22.89
CA THR A 674 -11.12 11.19 -22.18
C THR A 674 -9.95 10.26 -21.90
N ALA A 675 -8.76 10.84 -21.76
CA ALA A 675 -7.55 10.15 -21.30
C ALA A 675 -6.73 11.09 -20.42
N GLU A 676 -6.26 10.59 -19.27
CA GLU A 676 -5.38 11.37 -18.39
C GLU A 676 -3.90 11.11 -18.68
N LEU A 677 -3.09 12.16 -18.55
CA LEU A 677 -1.64 12.14 -18.75
C LEU A 677 -0.94 13.12 -17.80
N GLN A 678 0.36 12.92 -17.59
CA GLN A 678 1.22 13.76 -16.78
C GLN A 678 2.40 14.27 -17.61
N LEU A 679 2.63 15.57 -17.61
CA LEU A 679 3.77 16.20 -18.27
C LEU A 679 4.90 16.48 -17.28
N VAL A 680 6.11 16.10 -17.69
CA VAL A 680 7.37 16.32 -16.97
C VAL A 680 8.37 17.07 -17.87
N ASP A 681 9.32 17.77 -17.27
CA ASP A 681 10.30 18.65 -17.93
C ASP A 681 11.56 17.93 -18.41
#